data_AF-A0A5B6WXP4-F1
#
_entry.id   AF-A0A5B6WXP4-F1
#
_cell.length_a   1.000
_cell.length_b   1.000
_cell.length_c   1.000
_cell.angle_alpha   90.00
_cell.angle_beta   90.00
_cell.angle_gamma   90.00
#
_symmetry.space_group_name_H-M   'P 1'
#
loop_
_entity.id
_entity.type
_entity.pdbx_description
1 polymer ?
#
loop_
_entity_poly.entity_id
_entity_poly.type
_entity_poly.pdbx_seq_one_letter_code
_entity_poly.pdbx_strand_id
1 'polypeptide(L)'
;MSLFAGYWTSISSLPVADINSALFTHLFASFAFINKTSYQLFINSSDEQSFSNFTSIVKQKNPSITTILSIWVTRSESTTFSLIVNETSRRKSFIESSVKTARLYGFHGLDLYGFEPTNGTSLGTFLDEWRAEVDSESRNTGKTRLLLTTSARCLRIDNSLSYPIESANRSLDWINIVAYDYHVPKADRFTGFHAPLFDPFGRANTDDDIREWLKRGFPADKLVLGLPYHGYGWKLVNSADNGVGSAASGSALTIDGSMGYKLIKSFIQNYGYGVEAVYNSTYVVSFCKIGSNWINFDDVEAIKAKVSYAKVKGLLGYNAFQLSNDDNWVLSQAAYGIVTTQPKKHQLLVIVLVTVAAMVLLITALLQHKIFKSQGLLGALKMSVSLIRTKISGERKHENGDPNLQAFTFATIKAATNNFSNENKLGEGGYGPVYKGELSNGQEIAVKRLSRSSNQGLEEFKNEVNLTAKLQHVNLVRVLGICTENEEKMLVYEFMLNKSLDFYLYDSEMNPKISDFGMAKFFKKDELEANTNRIVGTYGYVPPEYVKKGIYSTKYDVYSFGVLLLQIISGKRNSSLYGCHENLNLLEYAYELWKQGRGAEFFDASLDDSSSSCKLITCMQLALLCVQENPADRPSMVEVFTILKNKSSVAISVPKQPAYSTTRDERKDIGRKIVFSVNDASITQVEPR
;
A
#
# COMPACT_ATOMS: atom_id res chain seq x y z
N MET A 1 18.33 -16.68 -13.89
CA MET A 1 17.57 -15.56 -14.48
C MET A 1 18.49 -14.37 -14.62
N SER A 2 18.49 -13.78 -15.81
CA SER A 2 19.36 -12.67 -16.20
C SER A 2 18.59 -11.46 -16.73
N LEU A 3 17.28 -11.58 -16.93
CA LEU A 3 16.45 -10.53 -17.49
C LEU A 3 15.33 -10.11 -16.51
N PHE A 4 15.36 -8.83 -16.12
CA PHE A 4 14.30 -8.15 -15.38
C PHE A 4 13.89 -6.94 -16.18
N ALA A 5 12.64 -6.92 -16.63
CA ALA A 5 12.14 -5.93 -17.55
C ALA A 5 10.90 -5.21 -17.02
N GLY A 6 10.64 -4.01 -17.56
CA GLY A 6 9.45 -3.25 -17.26
C GLY A 6 9.00 -2.41 -18.46
N TYR A 7 7.69 -2.37 -18.67
CA TYR A 7 7.05 -1.53 -19.68
C TYR A 7 6.69 -0.16 -19.09
N TRP A 8 7.23 0.90 -19.69
CA TRP A 8 6.83 2.29 -19.44
C TRP A 8 6.00 2.79 -20.61
N THR A 9 4.87 3.45 -20.33
CA THR A 9 4.02 4.04 -21.36
C THR A 9 3.98 5.56 -21.29
N SER A 10 3.98 6.22 -22.45
CA SER A 10 3.90 7.69 -22.55
C SER A 10 2.58 8.26 -22.03
N ILE A 11 1.50 7.49 -22.14
CA ILE A 11 0.18 7.86 -21.60
C ILE A 11 0.08 7.70 -20.07
N SER A 12 1.10 7.14 -19.42
CA SER A 12 1.09 6.95 -17.98
C SER A 12 1.44 8.22 -17.22
N SER A 13 0.99 8.29 -15.96
CA SER A 13 1.33 9.38 -15.04
C SER A 13 2.74 9.26 -14.45
N LEU A 14 3.58 8.31 -14.90
CA LEU A 14 4.93 8.08 -14.39
C LEU A 14 5.96 8.82 -15.27
N PRO A 15 6.58 9.91 -14.78
CA PRO A 15 7.66 10.57 -15.51
C PRO A 15 8.84 9.63 -15.71
N VAL A 16 9.52 9.72 -16.86
CA VAL A 16 10.70 8.89 -17.17
C VAL A 16 11.80 9.06 -16.10
N ALA A 17 11.98 10.29 -15.61
CA ALA A 17 12.96 10.62 -14.58
C ALA A 17 12.69 9.92 -13.24
N ASP A 18 11.44 9.52 -12.97
CA ASP A 18 11.06 8.86 -11.72
C ASP A 18 11.23 7.35 -11.78
N ILE A 19 11.46 6.76 -12.96
CA ILE A 19 11.71 5.33 -13.12
C ILE A 19 12.90 4.91 -12.24
N ASN A 20 12.71 3.89 -11.41
CA ASN A 20 13.79 3.29 -10.64
C ASN A 20 14.51 2.23 -11.48
N SER A 21 15.33 2.67 -12.43
CA SER A 21 16.00 1.79 -13.41
C SER A 21 17.00 0.81 -12.78
N ALA A 22 17.40 0.99 -11.52
CA ALA A 22 18.26 0.05 -10.79
C ALA A 22 17.60 -1.31 -10.52
N LEU A 23 16.26 -1.38 -10.55
CA LEU A 23 15.50 -2.64 -10.38
C LEU A 23 15.40 -3.46 -11.67
N PHE A 24 15.92 -2.96 -12.78
CA PHE A 24 15.74 -3.53 -14.11
C PHE A 24 17.06 -3.70 -14.85
N THR A 25 17.06 -4.64 -15.77
CA THR A 25 18.12 -4.84 -16.79
C THR A 25 17.69 -4.28 -18.14
N HIS A 26 16.39 -4.31 -18.42
CA HIS A 26 15.79 -3.87 -19.67
C HIS A 26 14.57 -2.99 -19.39
N LEU A 27 14.38 -1.92 -20.15
CA LEU A 27 13.17 -1.09 -20.09
C LEU A 27 12.58 -0.92 -21.48
N PHE A 28 11.28 -1.12 -21.59
CA PHE A 28 10.53 -0.96 -22.82
C PHE A 28 9.85 0.41 -22.82
N ALA A 29 10.12 1.21 -23.84
CA ALA A 29 9.41 2.46 -24.10
C ALA A 29 8.23 2.19 -25.03
N SER A 30 7.02 2.41 -24.53
CA SER A 30 5.77 1.99 -25.17
C SER A 30 4.82 3.18 -25.41
N PHE A 31 4.21 3.35 -26.58
CA PHE A 31 4.41 2.61 -27.82
C PHE A 31 4.72 3.53 -28.98
N ALA A 32 5.49 3.02 -29.93
CA ALA A 32 5.48 3.53 -31.30
C ALA A 32 4.33 2.89 -32.10
N PHE A 33 3.89 3.58 -33.14
CA PHE A 33 2.71 3.25 -33.94
C PHE A 33 3.05 3.07 -35.42
N ILE A 34 2.16 2.42 -36.15
CA ILE A 34 2.35 2.11 -37.57
C ILE A 34 1.46 3.02 -38.40
N ASN A 35 2.04 3.74 -39.35
CA ASN A 35 1.27 4.53 -40.30
C ASN A 35 0.54 3.61 -41.29
N LYS A 36 -0.79 3.72 -41.38
CA LYS A 36 -1.63 2.79 -42.17
C LYS A 36 -1.43 2.89 -43.68
N THR A 37 -0.80 3.96 -44.18
CA THR A 37 -0.58 4.19 -45.60
C THR A 37 0.86 3.87 -46.01
N SER A 38 1.84 4.39 -45.26
CA SER A 38 3.26 4.16 -45.58
C SER A 38 3.80 2.85 -44.99
N TYR A 39 3.10 2.27 -44.02
CA TYR A 39 3.53 1.12 -43.22
C TYR A 39 4.84 1.36 -42.45
N GLN A 40 5.19 2.63 -42.24
CA GLN A 40 6.37 3.03 -41.49
C GLN A 40 6.04 3.30 -40.03
N LEU A 41 7.05 3.09 -39.17
CA LEU A 41 6.95 3.37 -37.74
C LEU A 41 7.01 4.88 -37.46
N PHE A 42 6.14 5.37 -36.58
CA PHE A 42 6.17 6.74 -36.08
C PHE A 42 5.89 6.78 -34.56
N ILE A 43 6.31 7.88 -33.93
CA ILE A 43 5.98 8.21 -32.54
C ILE A 43 5.08 9.46 -32.59
N ASN A 44 4.07 9.52 -31.73
CA ASN A 44 3.21 10.71 -31.67
C ASN A 44 4.03 11.93 -31.28
N SER A 45 3.75 13.08 -31.90
CA SER A 45 4.47 14.33 -31.61
C SER A 45 4.38 14.74 -30.14
N SER A 46 3.30 14.39 -29.44
CA SER A 46 3.15 14.59 -27.99
C SER A 46 4.18 13.83 -27.16
N ASP A 47 4.67 12.71 -27.67
CA ASP A 47 5.50 11.76 -26.93
C ASP A 47 6.98 11.81 -27.38
N GLU A 48 7.26 12.47 -28.51
CA GLU A 48 8.57 12.51 -29.17
C GLU A 48 9.70 12.95 -28.24
N GLN A 49 9.47 13.95 -27.39
CA GLN A 49 10.47 14.42 -26.43
C GLN A 49 10.76 13.35 -25.35
N SER A 50 9.73 12.69 -24.84
CA SER A 50 9.87 11.63 -23.84
C SER A 50 10.62 10.42 -24.39
N PHE A 51 10.34 10.03 -25.64
CA PHE A 51 11.05 8.93 -26.31
C PHE A 51 12.51 9.30 -26.63
N SER A 52 12.76 10.52 -27.12
CA SER A 52 14.12 10.98 -27.46
C SER A 52 15.05 11.02 -26.25
N ASN A 53 14.50 11.41 -25.09
CA ASN A 53 15.26 11.50 -23.85
C ASN A 53 15.19 10.21 -23.02
N PHE A 54 14.41 9.21 -23.44
CA PHE A 54 14.12 8.03 -22.61
C PHE A 54 15.40 7.34 -22.16
N THR A 55 16.23 6.94 -23.14
CA THR A 55 17.47 6.19 -22.89
C THR A 55 18.48 6.99 -22.08
N SER A 56 18.64 8.29 -22.36
CA SER A 56 19.60 9.13 -21.64
C SER A 56 19.20 9.31 -20.18
N ILE A 57 17.91 9.55 -19.90
CA ILE A 57 17.39 9.73 -18.55
C ILE A 57 17.53 8.44 -17.71
N VAL A 58 17.06 7.30 -18.20
CA VAL A 58 17.10 6.06 -17.40
C VAL A 58 18.52 5.56 -17.14
N LYS A 59 19.46 5.88 -18.04
CA LYS A 59 20.89 5.60 -17.87
C LYS A 59 21.58 6.45 -16.80
N GLN A 60 21.02 7.60 -16.42
CA GLN A 60 21.57 8.40 -15.30
C GLN A 60 21.55 7.63 -13.98
N LYS A 61 20.50 6.81 -13.76
CA LYS A 61 20.36 5.99 -12.55
C LYS A 61 20.94 4.58 -12.70
N ASN A 62 20.94 4.02 -13.91
CA ASN A 62 21.51 2.71 -14.20
C ASN A 62 22.23 2.74 -15.56
N PRO A 63 23.56 3.04 -15.59
CA PRO A 63 24.31 3.15 -16.85
C PRO A 63 24.32 1.88 -17.72
N SER A 64 24.10 0.72 -17.10
CA SER A 64 24.09 -0.59 -17.76
C SER A 64 22.71 -1.00 -18.30
N ILE A 65 21.67 -0.18 -18.12
CA ILE A 65 20.32 -0.51 -18.59
C ILE A 65 20.25 -0.56 -20.12
N THR A 66 19.58 -1.59 -20.63
CA THR A 66 19.23 -1.73 -22.04
C THR A 66 17.82 -1.18 -22.28
N THR A 67 17.63 -0.39 -23.31
CA THR A 67 16.32 0.20 -23.65
C THR A 67 15.80 -0.35 -24.97
N ILE A 68 14.51 -0.65 -25.03
CA ILE A 68 13.85 -1.29 -26.18
C ILE A 68 12.64 -0.45 -26.59
N LEU A 69 12.52 -0.17 -27.89
CA LEU A 69 11.34 0.50 -28.44
C LEU A 69 10.24 -0.53 -28.69
N SER A 70 9.11 -0.38 -28.01
CA SER A 70 7.97 -1.29 -28.18
C SER A 70 6.93 -0.70 -29.13
N ILE A 71 6.45 -1.54 -30.04
CA ILE A 71 5.57 -1.18 -31.15
C ILE A 71 4.19 -1.77 -30.88
N TRP A 72 3.14 -0.95 -30.96
CA TRP A 72 1.77 -1.39 -30.70
C TRP A 72 1.18 -2.13 -31.91
N VAL A 73 0.81 -3.41 -31.72
CA VAL A 73 0.29 -4.30 -32.76
C VAL A 73 -0.93 -5.10 -32.26
N THR A 74 -1.89 -4.44 -31.60
CA THR A 74 -3.07 -5.12 -31.01
C THR A 74 -4.17 -5.46 -32.02
N ARG A 75 -5.21 -6.20 -31.61
CA ARG A 75 -6.33 -6.66 -32.46
C ARG A 75 -6.98 -5.59 -33.35
N SER A 76 -7.08 -4.33 -32.93
CA SER A 76 -7.61 -3.25 -33.78
C SER A 76 -6.62 -2.78 -34.87
N GLU A 77 -5.31 -2.93 -34.63
CA GLU A 77 -4.21 -2.68 -35.58
C GLU A 77 -3.74 -3.97 -36.28
N SER A 78 -4.28 -5.12 -35.90
CA SER A 78 -3.94 -6.45 -36.45
C SER A 78 -4.27 -6.56 -37.93
N THR A 79 -5.27 -5.81 -38.43
CA THR A 79 -5.52 -5.71 -39.87
C THR A 79 -4.35 -5.07 -40.60
N THR A 80 -3.86 -3.92 -40.13
CA THR A 80 -2.70 -3.22 -40.68
C THR A 80 -1.45 -4.11 -40.66
N PHE A 81 -1.16 -4.77 -39.53
CA PHE A 81 0.04 -5.60 -39.44
C PHE A 81 -0.10 -6.93 -40.20
N SER A 82 -1.30 -7.51 -40.27
CA SER A 82 -1.58 -8.65 -41.16
C SER A 82 -1.33 -8.28 -42.63
N LEU A 83 -1.68 -7.06 -43.04
CA LEU A 83 -1.36 -6.52 -44.37
C LEU A 83 0.14 -6.35 -44.58
N ILE A 84 0.90 -6.01 -43.54
CA ILE A 84 2.38 -5.93 -43.58
C ILE A 84 2.97 -7.31 -43.80
N VAL A 85 2.68 -8.28 -42.94
CA VAL A 85 3.33 -9.61 -42.98
C VAL A 85 3.05 -10.36 -44.30
N ASN A 86 1.91 -10.10 -44.94
CA ASN A 86 1.50 -10.78 -46.16
C ASN A 86 2.08 -10.19 -47.47
N GLU A 87 2.73 -9.03 -47.45
CA GLU A 87 3.27 -8.40 -48.67
C GLU A 87 4.74 -7.97 -48.50
N THR A 88 5.62 -8.45 -49.38
CA THR A 88 7.08 -8.21 -49.30
C THR A 88 7.45 -6.72 -49.30
N SER A 89 6.79 -5.89 -50.10
CA SER A 89 7.03 -4.45 -50.17
C SER A 89 6.74 -3.76 -48.82
N ARG A 90 5.66 -4.18 -48.14
CA ARG A 90 5.21 -3.62 -46.87
C ARG A 90 6.06 -4.11 -45.72
N ARG A 91 6.45 -5.39 -45.71
CA ARG A 91 7.43 -5.94 -44.76
C ARG A 91 8.72 -5.12 -44.81
N LYS A 92 9.26 -4.89 -46.02
CA LYS A 92 10.46 -4.09 -46.21
C LYS A 92 10.32 -2.67 -45.65
N SER A 93 9.25 -1.95 -46.01
CA SER A 93 8.99 -0.58 -45.50
C SER A 93 8.92 -0.53 -43.97
N PHE A 94 8.21 -1.48 -43.36
CA PHE A 94 8.11 -1.58 -41.90
C PHE A 94 9.47 -1.89 -41.25
N ILE A 95 10.17 -2.91 -41.75
CA ILE A 95 11.44 -3.39 -41.21
C ILE A 95 12.49 -2.26 -41.25
N GLU A 96 12.71 -1.65 -42.41
CA GLU A 96 13.69 -0.57 -42.57
C GLU A 96 13.36 0.64 -41.68
N SER A 97 12.08 1.04 -41.64
CA SER A 97 11.66 2.17 -40.79
C SER A 97 11.81 1.85 -39.29
N SER A 98 11.54 0.61 -38.85
CA SER A 98 11.67 0.22 -37.46
C SER A 98 13.12 0.30 -36.97
N VAL A 99 14.08 -0.19 -37.77
CA VAL A 99 15.51 -0.12 -37.46
C VAL A 99 15.99 1.31 -37.45
N LYS A 100 15.60 2.11 -38.46
CA LYS A 100 15.94 3.54 -38.54
C LYS A 100 15.41 4.30 -37.33
N THR A 101 14.17 4.07 -36.93
CA THR A 101 13.55 4.75 -35.78
C THR A 101 14.19 4.34 -34.46
N ALA A 102 14.46 3.04 -34.23
CA ALA A 102 15.18 2.61 -33.02
C ALA A 102 16.55 3.31 -32.90
N ARG A 103 17.30 3.42 -33.99
CA ARG A 103 18.60 4.10 -34.00
C ARG A 103 18.46 5.61 -33.82
N LEU A 104 17.48 6.24 -34.45
CA LEU A 104 17.22 7.69 -34.34
C LEU A 104 16.98 8.11 -32.87
N TYR A 105 16.23 7.30 -32.13
CA TYR A 105 15.88 7.57 -30.72
C TYR A 105 16.84 6.90 -29.72
N GLY A 106 17.93 6.29 -30.19
CA GLY A 106 18.97 5.72 -29.33
C GLY A 106 18.55 4.47 -28.54
N PHE A 107 17.60 3.68 -29.05
CA PHE A 107 17.21 2.39 -28.48
C PHE A 107 18.17 1.26 -28.88
N HIS A 108 18.24 0.22 -28.04
CA HIS A 108 19.10 -0.95 -28.18
C HIS A 108 18.34 -2.18 -28.70
N GLY A 109 17.03 -2.07 -28.88
CA GLY A 109 16.20 -3.14 -29.41
C GLY A 109 14.82 -2.66 -29.85
N LEU A 110 14.09 -3.59 -30.45
CA LEU A 110 12.73 -3.44 -30.93
C LEU A 110 11.86 -4.58 -30.37
N ASP A 111 10.62 -4.25 -30.01
CA ASP A 111 9.62 -5.18 -29.49
C ASP A 111 8.30 -5.04 -30.24
N LEU A 112 7.71 -6.15 -30.68
CA LEU A 112 6.33 -6.16 -31.18
C LEU A 112 5.38 -6.53 -30.05
N TYR A 113 4.51 -5.61 -29.64
CA TYR A 113 3.58 -5.87 -28.55
C TYR A 113 2.15 -6.11 -29.07
N GLY A 114 1.58 -7.26 -28.70
CA GLY A 114 0.15 -7.55 -28.86
C GLY A 114 -0.23 -8.26 -30.16
N PHE A 115 0.74 -8.73 -30.94
CA PHE A 115 0.46 -9.41 -32.20
C PHE A 115 -0.02 -10.86 -31.99
N GLU A 116 -1.16 -11.20 -32.59
CA GLU A 116 -1.67 -12.57 -32.72
C GLU A 116 -1.59 -13.00 -34.20
N PRO A 117 -0.89 -14.11 -34.53
CA PRO A 117 -0.75 -14.55 -35.92
C PRO A 117 -2.09 -14.93 -36.56
N THR A 118 -2.34 -14.38 -37.75
CA THR A 118 -3.43 -14.78 -38.66
C THR A 118 -2.96 -15.79 -39.73
N ASN A 119 -1.65 -15.86 -39.97
CA ASN A 119 -0.99 -16.87 -40.80
C ASN A 119 0.43 -17.09 -40.28
N GLY A 120 0.74 -18.28 -39.77
CA GLY A 120 2.03 -18.60 -39.16
C GLY A 120 3.21 -18.52 -40.14
N THR A 121 3.00 -18.89 -41.41
CA THR A 121 4.06 -18.90 -42.43
C THR A 121 4.52 -17.49 -42.79
N SER A 122 3.57 -16.57 -43.02
CA SER A 122 3.89 -15.16 -43.32
C SER A 122 4.61 -14.48 -42.16
N LEU A 123 4.23 -14.80 -40.92
CA LEU A 123 4.94 -14.30 -39.74
C LEU A 123 6.37 -14.82 -39.68
N GLY A 124 6.60 -16.11 -40.00
CA GLY A 124 7.94 -16.70 -40.00
C GLY A 124 8.87 -15.93 -40.92
N THR A 125 8.46 -15.77 -42.19
CA THR A 125 9.19 -14.98 -43.19
C THR A 125 9.48 -13.56 -42.72
N PHE A 126 8.49 -12.88 -42.13
CA PHE A 126 8.67 -11.54 -41.59
C PHE A 126 9.77 -11.50 -40.50
N LEU A 127 9.75 -12.41 -39.54
CA LEU A 127 10.73 -12.44 -38.45
C LEU A 127 12.15 -12.65 -38.99
N ASP A 128 12.29 -13.50 -40.00
CA ASP A 128 13.58 -13.81 -40.61
C ASP A 128 14.15 -12.64 -41.43
N GLU A 129 13.29 -11.97 -42.20
CA GLU A 129 13.65 -10.73 -42.89
C GLU A 129 14.02 -9.63 -41.88
N TRP A 130 13.30 -9.53 -40.76
CA TRP A 130 13.57 -8.53 -39.73
C TRP A 130 14.91 -8.75 -39.04
N ARG A 131 15.24 -10.01 -38.71
CA ARG A 131 16.56 -10.38 -38.18
C ARG A 131 17.67 -10.11 -39.19
N ALA A 132 17.46 -10.49 -40.46
CA ALA A 132 18.45 -10.28 -41.51
C ALA A 132 18.79 -8.79 -41.70
N GLU A 133 17.78 -7.90 -41.66
CA GLU A 133 18.01 -6.46 -41.75
C GLU A 133 18.79 -5.93 -40.53
N VAL A 134 18.42 -6.35 -39.31
CA VAL A 134 19.13 -5.96 -38.09
C VAL A 134 20.59 -6.42 -38.10
N ASP A 135 20.85 -7.64 -38.57
CA ASP A 135 22.22 -8.16 -38.72
C ASP A 135 22.99 -7.39 -39.80
N SER A 136 22.32 -7.02 -40.91
CA SER A 136 22.88 -6.21 -42.00
C SER A 136 23.25 -4.81 -41.53
N GLU A 137 22.34 -4.10 -40.84
CA GLU A 137 22.58 -2.76 -40.29
C GLU A 137 23.74 -2.77 -39.29
N SER A 138 23.82 -3.78 -38.42
CA SER A 138 24.92 -3.91 -37.47
C SER A 138 26.26 -4.09 -38.16
N ARG A 139 26.34 -4.97 -39.19
CA ARG A 139 27.56 -5.16 -39.99
C ARG A 139 27.96 -3.88 -40.74
N ASN A 140 26.99 -3.18 -41.33
CA ASN A 140 27.26 -2.00 -42.16
C ASN A 140 27.66 -0.77 -41.35
N THR A 141 27.13 -0.62 -40.13
CA THR A 141 27.39 0.55 -39.27
C THR A 141 28.45 0.32 -38.21
N GLY A 142 28.81 -0.94 -37.93
CA GLY A 142 29.68 -1.32 -36.82
C GLY A 142 29.03 -1.17 -35.43
N LYS A 143 27.74 -0.80 -35.35
CA LYS A 143 27.01 -0.66 -34.09
C LYS A 143 26.59 -2.02 -33.55
N THR A 144 26.45 -2.13 -32.23
CA THR A 144 25.88 -3.30 -31.57
C THR A 144 24.52 -3.65 -32.14
N ARG A 145 24.34 -4.92 -32.51
CA ARG A 145 23.10 -5.45 -33.06
C ARG A 145 21.90 -5.12 -32.16
N LEU A 146 20.79 -4.68 -32.78
CA LEU A 146 19.53 -4.47 -32.05
C LEU A 146 18.96 -5.80 -31.55
N LEU A 147 18.44 -5.78 -30.33
CA LEU A 147 17.63 -6.90 -29.80
C LEU A 147 16.27 -6.91 -30.50
N LEU A 148 15.73 -8.09 -30.79
CA LEU A 148 14.39 -8.28 -31.34
C LEU A 148 13.55 -9.15 -30.41
N THR A 149 12.40 -8.64 -29.99
CA THR A 149 11.49 -9.34 -29.08
C THR A 149 10.06 -9.22 -29.56
N THR A 150 9.19 -10.06 -29.02
CA THR A 150 7.74 -9.96 -29.24
C THR A 150 7.00 -10.34 -27.97
N SER A 151 5.83 -9.76 -27.76
CA SER A 151 4.87 -10.27 -26.79
C SER A 151 3.91 -11.26 -27.44
N ALA A 152 3.67 -12.38 -26.76
CA ALA A 152 2.84 -13.46 -27.29
C ALA A 152 1.93 -14.03 -26.20
N ARG A 153 0.69 -14.33 -26.59
CA ARG A 153 -0.23 -15.19 -25.83
C ARG A 153 -0.05 -16.63 -26.30
N CYS A 154 -0.31 -17.62 -25.44
CA CYS A 154 -0.34 -19.00 -25.91
C CYS A 154 -1.62 -19.27 -26.72
N LEU A 155 -1.48 -19.57 -28.01
CA LEU A 155 -2.60 -19.98 -28.87
C LEU A 155 -2.72 -21.51 -28.86
N ARG A 156 -3.86 -22.04 -28.42
CA ARG A 156 -4.12 -23.49 -28.33
C ARG A 156 -4.32 -24.12 -29.71
N ILE A 157 -4.05 -25.42 -29.80
CA ILE A 157 -4.04 -26.25 -31.02
C ILE A 157 -5.38 -26.28 -31.79
N ASP A 158 -6.50 -26.02 -31.12
CA ASP A 158 -7.83 -25.83 -31.76
C ASP A 158 -7.79 -24.72 -32.82
N ASN A 159 -7.03 -23.66 -32.55
CA ASN A 159 -6.87 -22.58 -33.49
C ASN A 159 -5.91 -23.05 -34.60
N SER A 160 -6.34 -22.95 -35.86
CA SER A 160 -5.52 -23.11 -37.07
C SER A 160 -4.34 -22.11 -37.19
N LEU A 161 -4.00 -21.44 -36.08
CA LEU A 161 -3.09 -20.31 -35.95
C LEU A 161 -2.07 -20.64 -34.85
N SER A 162 -0.83 -20.92 -35.24
CA SER A 162 0.29 -21.11 -34.31
C SER A 162 1.42 -20.14 -34.64
N TYR A 163 2.16 -19.72 -33.62
CA TYR A 163 3.43 -19.02 -33.82
C TYR A 163 4.43 -19.92 -34.56
N PRO A 164 5.23 -19.36 -35.49
CA PRO A 164 6.27 -20.08 -36.22
C PRO A 164 7.47 -20.32 -35.30
N ILE A 165 7.45 -21.41 -34.53
CA ILE A 165 8.44 -21.70 -33.48
C ILE A 165 9.88 -21.64 -34.00
N GLU A 166 10.16 -22.21 -35.17
CA GLU A 166 11.51 -22.27 -35.72
C GLU A 166 12.05 -20.87 -36.10
N SER A 167 11.28 -20.11 -36.89
CA SER A 167 11.63 -18.71 -37.24
C SER A 167 11.70 -17.83 -35.99
N ALA A 168 10.77 -17.97 -35.05
CA ALA A 168 10.81 -17.22 -33.80
C ALA A 168 12.07 -17.53 -32.99
N ASN A 169 12.45 -18.80 -32.88
CA ASN A 169 13.64 -19.21 -32.13
C ASN A 169 14.93 -18.72 -32.79
N ARG A 170 15.05 -18.74 -34.12
CA ARG A 170 16.26 -18.24 -34.79
C ARG A 170 16.34 -16.71 -34.85
N SER A 171 15.19 -16.04 -34.92
CA SER A 171 15.12 -14.60 -35.24
C SER A 171 14.87 -13.69 -34.04
N LEU A 172 14.27 -14.16 -32.95
CA LEU A 172 14.04 -13.33 -31.75
C LEU A 172 15.10 -13.63 -30.68
N ASP A 173 15.47 -12.61 -29.89
CA ASP A 173 16.33 -12.82 -28.72
C ASP A 173 15.53 -13.47 -27.57
N TRP A 174 14.26 -13.09 -27.39
CA TRP A 174 13.32 -13.78 -26.49
C TRP A 174 11.85 -13.44 -26.82
N ILE A 175 10.92 -14.15 -26.18
CA ILE A 175 9.48 -13.88 -26.20
C ILE A 175 9.01 -13.46 -24.80
N ASN A 176 8.27 -12.35 -24.75
CA ASN A 176 7.55 -11.87 -23.58
C ASN A 176 6.17 -12.56 -23.51
N ILE A 177 6.00 -13.51 -22.59
CA ILE A 177 4.73 -14.23 -22.44
C ILE A 177 3.73 -13.34 -21.72
N VAL A 178 2.62 -13.03 -22.39
CA VAL A 178 1.50 -12.25 -21.83
C VAL A 178 0.66 -13.19 -20.95
N ALA A 179 1.15 -13.46 -19.76
CA ALA A 179 0.60 -14.41 -18.79
C ALA A 179 -0.48 -13.79 -17.88
N TYR A 180 -1.38 -13.01 -18.49
CA TYR A 180 -2.43 -12.26 -17.79
C TYR A 180 -3.58 -11.91 -18.74
N ASP A 181 -4.66 -11.40 -18.17
CA ASP A 181 -5.95 -11.15 -18.82
C ASP A 181 -6.61 -12.43 -19.37
N TYR A 182 -6.45 -13.55 -18.66
CA TYR A 182 -7.13 -14.82 -18.98
C TYR A 182 -8.64 -14.72 -18.82
N HIS A 183 -9.07 -14.02 -17.77
CA HIS A 183 -10.46 -13.67 -17.50
C HIS A 183 -10.60 -12.15 -17.38
N VAL A 184 -11.61 -11.59 -18.03
CA VAL A 184 -11.87 -10.13 -18.02
C VAL A 184 -13.38 -9.84 -17.99
N PRO A 185 -13.84 -8.81 -17.26
CA PRO A 185 -15.28 -8.60 -17.02
C PRO A 185 -16.08 -8.15 -18.25
N LYS A 186 -15.37 -7.71 -19.30
CA LYS A 186 -15.98 -7.45 -20.61
C LYS A 186 -16.36 -8.72 -21.37
N ALA A 187 -15.67 -9.83 -21.13
CA ALA A 187 -15.89 -11.10 -21.80
C ALA A 187 -16.64 -12.10 -20.90
N ASP A 188 -16.30 -12.14 -19.61
CA ASP A 188 -16.80 -13.12 -18.67
C ASP A 188 -17.88 -12.53 -17.75
N ARG A 189 -19.06 -13.16 -17.74
CA ARG A 189 -20.19 -12.84 -16.84
C ARG A 189 -20.09 -13.57 -15.49
N PHE A 190 -18.88 -13.97 -15.12
CA PHE A 190 -18.57 -14.61 -13.84
C PHE A 190 -17.19 -14.14 -13.37
N THR A 191 -16.95 -14.22 -12.06
CA THR A 191 -15.64 -13.89 -11.48
C THR A 191 -14.58 -14.90 -11.91
N GLY A 192 -13.49 -14.43 -12.48
CA GLY A 192 -12.35 -15.26 -12.88
C GLY A 192 -11.04 -14.55 -12.56
N PHE A 193 -10.03 -15.31 -12.17
CA PHE A 193 -8.71 -14.72 -11.97
C PHE A 193 -8.11 -14.32 -13.31
N HIS A 194 -7.66 -13.07 -13.44
CA HIS A 194 -7.12 -12.59 -14.70
C HIS A 194 -5.69 -13.09 -14.95
N ALA A 195 -4.95 -13.49 -13.91
CA ALA A 195 -3.56 -13.90 -14.03
C ALA A 195 -3.18 -15.15 -13.20
N PRO A 196 -3.98 -16.24 -13.17
CA PRO A 196 -3.63 -17.42 -12.39
C PRO A 196 -2.30 -18.04 -12.85
N LEU A 197 -1.43 -18.36 -11.89
CA LEU A 197 -0.25 -19.19 -12.17
C LEU A 197 -0.68 -20.62 -12.47
N PHE A 198 -1.61 -21.13 -11.67
CA PHE A 198 -2.22 -22.45 -11.78
C PHE A 198 -3.74 -22.31 -11.78
N ASP A 199 -4.42 -23.22 -12.48
CA ASP A 199 -5.86 -23.40 -12.38
C ASP A 199 -6.14 -24.91 -12.39
N PRO A 200 -6.65 -25.50 -11.29
CA PRO A 200 -6.89 -26.93 -11.22
C PRO A 200 -8.10 -27.39 -12.06
N PHE A 201 -8.97 -26.46 -12.49
CA PHE A 201 -10.23 -26.78 -13.18
C PHE A 201 -10.26 -26.30 -14.62
N GLY A 202 -9.57 -25.20 -14.92
CA GLY A 202 -9.43 -24.65 -16.25
C GLY A 202 -8.02 -24.81 -16.79
N ARG A 203 -7.87 -24.57 -18.10
CA ARG A 203 -6.54 -24.53 -18.70
C ARG A 203 -5.98 -23.10 -18.85
N ALA A 204 -6.79 -22.07 -18.59
CA ALA A 204 -6.43 -20.68 -18.80
C ALA A 204 -5.54 -20.15 -17.66
N ASN A 205 -4.28 -20.61 -17.63
CA ASN A 205 -3.31 -20.27 -16.62
C ASN A 205 -1.89 -20.23 -17.18
N THR A 206 -0.99 -19.61 -16.42
CA THR A 206 0.39 -19.34 -16.81
C THR A 206 1.23 -20.62 -16.98
N ASP A 207 1.10 -21.60 -16.08
CA ASP A 207 1.91 -22.83 -16.16
C ASP A 207 1.53 -23.69 -17.36
N ASP A 208 0.24 -23.76 -17.72
CA ASP A 208 -0.22 -24.42 -18.94
C ASP A 208 0.33 -23.73 -20.20
N ASP A 209 0.29 -22.40 -20.26
CA ASP A 209 0.81 -21.64 -21.40
C ASP A 209 2.31 -21.87 -21.58
N ILE A 210 3.09 -21.83 -20.51
CA ILE A 210 4.53 -22.08 -20.55
C ILE A 210 4.81 -23.53 -20.95
N ARG A 211 4.08 -24.50 -20.39
CA ARG A 211 4.23 -25.92 -20.77
C ARG A 211 3.96 -26.12 -22.25
N GLU A 212 2.99 -25.43 -22.83
CA GLU A 212 2.67 -25.53 -24.25
C GLU A 212 3.78 -24.95 -25.13
N TRP A 213 4.36 -23.80 -24.79
CA TRP A 213 5.54 -23.26 -25.50
C TRP A 213 6.73 -24.21 -25.50
N LEU A 214 7.04 -24.79 -24.33
CA LEU A 214 8.12 -25.76 -24.16
C LEU A 214 7.84 -27.05 -24.94
N LYS A 215 6.60 -27.54 -24.89
CA LYS A 215 6.16 -28.74 -25.62
C LYS A 215 6.31 -28.56 -27.14
N ARG A 216 6.11 -27.34 -27.65
CA ARG A 216 6.32 -27.01 -29.07
C ARG A 216 7.79 -26.81 -29.45
N GLY A 217 8.71 -26.93 -28.49
CA GLY A 217 10.15 -26.86 -28.72
C GLY A 217 10.76 -25.45 -28.62
N PHE A 218 10.02 -24.46 -28.12
CA PHE A 218 10.61 -23.15 -27.85
C PHE A 218 11.43 -23.21 -26.54
N PRO A 219 12.66 -22.67 -26.52
CA PRO A 219 13.57 -22.91 -25.39
C PRO A 219 13.23 -22.03 -24.17
N ALA A 220 13.31 -22.62 -22.98
CA ALA A 220 12.94 -21.97 -21.72
C ALA A 220 13.76 -20.69 -21.44
N ASP A 221 15.05 -20.72 -21.76
CA ASP A 221 15.98 -19.60 -21.60
C ASP A 221 15.79 -18.47 -22.64
N LYS A 222 14.75 -18.56 -23.48
CA LYS A 222 14.25 -17.47 -24.34
C LYS A 222 12.81 -17.08 -24.03
N LEU A 223 12.24 -17.59 -22.93
CA LEU A 223 10.93 -17.19 -22.44
C LEU A 223 11.07 -16.23 -21.26
N VAL A 224 10.31 -15.14 -21.31
CA VAL A 224 10.23 -14.13 -20.24
C VAL A 224 8.80 -14.08 -19.73
N LEU A 225 8.62 -14.32 -18.42
CA LEU A 225 7.30 -14.33 -17.79
C LEU A 225 6.75 -12.90 -17.64
N GLY A 226 5.57 -12.62 -18.18
CA GLY A 226 4.87 -11.35 -17.94
C GLY A 226 4.19 -11.32 -16.57
N LEU A 227 4.36 -10.21 -15.85
CA LEU A 227 3.76 -9.94 -14.55
C LEU A 227 2.82 -8.72 -14.68
N PRO A 228 1.52 -8.88 -14.41
CA PRO A 228 0.59 -7.76 -14.45
C PRO A 228 0.70 -6.94 -13.17
N TYR A 229 0.90 -5.63 -13.32
CA TYR A 229 0.75 -4.66 -12.22
C TYR A 229 -0.64 -4.03 -12.26
N HIS A 230 -1.62 -4.74 -12.81
CA HIS A 230 -3.03 -4.36 -12.81
C HIS A 230 -3.87 -5.54 -12.35
N GLY A 231 -5.14 -5.28 -12.14
CA GLY A 231 -6.16 -6.26 -11.85
C GLY A 231 -7.49 -5.88 -12.49
N TYR A 232 -8.51 -6.65 -12.17
CA TYR A 232 -9.86 -6.42 -12.68
C TYR A 232 -10.93 -6.55 -11.59
N GLY A 233 -11.91 -5.65 -11.66
CA GLY A 233 -13.11 -5.63 -10.83
C GLY A 233 -14.34 -6.15 -11.57
N TRP A 234 -15.06 -7.08 -10.94
CA TRP A 234 -16.39 -7.55 -11.35
C TRP A 234 -17.44 -7.04 -10.38
N LYS A 235 -18.63 -6.77 -10.92
CA LYS A 235 -19.83 -6.51 -10.15
C LYS A 235 -20.59 -7.82 -9.96
N LEU A 236 -20.60 -8.35 -8.75
CA LEU A 236 -21.35 -9.55 -8.39
C LEU A 236 -22.86 -9.31 -8.54
N VAL A 237 -23.57 -10.31 -9.07
CA VAL A 237 -25.04 -10.32 -9.09
C VAL A 237 -25.57 -10.49 -7.68
N ASN A 238 -25.04 -11.48 -6.94
CA ASN A 238 -25.34 -11.69 -5.55
C ASN A 238 -24.19 -11.19 -4.68
N SER A 239 -24.46 -10.18 -3.85
CA SER A 239 -23.46 -9.62 -2.95
C SER A 239 -23.02 -10.56 -1.83
N ALA A 240 -23.71 -11.69 -1.59
CA ALA A 240 -23.26 -12.71 -0.65
C ALA A 240 -22.11 -13.55 -1.20
N ASP A 241 -22.05 -13.75 -2.52
CA ASP A 241 -21.04 -14.56 -3.18
C ASP A 241 -19.64 -13.95 -3.03
N ASN A 242 -18.59 -14.76 -3.06
CA ASN A 242 -17.20 -14.30 -2.90
C ASN A 242 -16.15 -15.16 -3.61
N GLY A 243 -16.58 -16.21 -4.32
CA GLY A 243 -15.70 -17.19 -4.94
C GLY A 243 -15.34 -16.87 -6.38
N VAL A 244 -14.45 -17.68 -6.94
CA VAL A 244 -14.26 -17.80 -8.39
C VAL A 244 -15.47 -18.51 -8.98
N GLY A 245 -15.91 -18.10 -10.17
CA GLY A 245 -17.09 -18.64 -10.86
C GLY A 245 -18.41 -18.04 -10.39
N SER A 246 -18.40 -17.11 -9.43
CA SER A 246 -19.61 -16.41 -8.97
C SER A 246 -20.18 -15.53 -10.07
N ALA A 247 -21.51 -15.49 -10.18
CA ALA A 247 -22.20 -14.75 -11.23
C ALA A 247 -21.96 -13.23 -11.10
N ALA A 248 -21.66 -12.59 -12.23
CA ALA A 248 -21.35 -11.18 -12.29
C ALA A 248 -22.11 -10.45 -13.41
N SER A 249 -22.57 -9.23 -13.13
CA SER A 249 -23.29 -8.38 -14.09
C SER A 249 -22.35 -7.63 -15.04
N GLY A 250 -21.03 -7.63 -14.79
CA GLY A 250 -20.03 -7.04 -15.68
C GLY A 250 -18.91 -6.33 -14.89
N SER A 251 -18.31 -5.31 -15.51
CA SER A 251 -17.24 -4.49 -14.93
C SER A 251 -17.68 -3.76 -13.65
N ALA A 252 -16.80 -3.70 -12.66
CA ALA A 252 -16.93 -2.82 -11.51
C ALA A 252 -15.85 -1.73 -11.51
N LEU A 253 -16.16 -0.58 -10.89
CA LEU A 253 -15.28 0.56 -10.63
C LEU A 253 -14.82 1.36 -11.86
N THR A 254 -14.42 0.69 -12.95
CA THR A 254 -14.04 1.31 -14.22
C THR A 254 -14.85 0.72 -15.37
N ILE A 255 -14.86 1.39 -16.53
CA ILE A 255 -15.68 1.02 -17.70
C ILE A 255 -15.38 -0.42 -18.15
N ASP A 256 -14.12 -0.85 -18.08
CA ASP A 256 -13.68 -2.18 -18.45
C ASP A 256 -13.25 -3.06 -17.28
N GLY A 257 -13.46 -2.56 -16.06
CA GLY A 257 -13.07 -3.20 -14.82
C GLY A 257 -11.58 -3.17 -14.53
N SER A 258 -10.72 -2.70 -15.45
CA SER A 258 -9.27 -2.68 -15.25
C SER A 258 -8.87 -1.63 -14.22
N MET A 259 -7.90 -1.96 -13.38
CA MET A 259 -7.35 -1.06 -12.36
C MET A 259 -5.85 -1.34 -12.15
N GLY A 260 -5.03 -0.29 -12.10
CA GLY A 260 -3.62 -0.44 -11.70
C GLY A 260 -3.48 -0.85 -10.23
N TYR A 261 -2.46 -1.63 -9.90
CA TYR A 261 -2.20 -2.14 -8.54
C TYR A 261 -2.24 -1.02 -7.49
N LYS A 262 -1.57 0.12 -7.73
CA LYS A 262 -1.61 1.29 -6.86
C LYS A 262 -3.01 1.82 -6.58
N LEU A 263 -3.89 1.81 -7.59
CA LEU A 263 -5.29 2.22 -7.42
C LEU A 263 -6.08 1.17 -6.64
N ILE A 264 -5.80 -0.12 -6.86
CA ILE A 264 -6.42 -1.21 -6.09
C ILE A 264 -6.02 -1.11 -4.61
N LYS A 265 -4.74 -0.92 -4.30
CA LYS A 265 -4.26 -0.77 -2.91
C LYS A 265 -4.88 0.46 -2.24
N SER A 266 -4.90 1.59 -2.94
CA SER A 266 -5.59 2.80 -2.47
C SER A 266 -7.09 2.55 -2.24
N PHE A 267 -7.76 1.86 -3.16
CA PHE A 267 -9.18 1.53 -3.03
C PHE A 267 -9.48 0.64 -1.81
N ILE A 268 -8.65 -0.39 -1.58
CA ILE A 268 -8.76 -1.27 -0.40
C ILE A 268 -8.54 -0.45 0.88
N GLN A 269 -7.48 0.36 0.93
CA GLN A 269 -7.15 1.18 2.10
C GLN A 269 -8.24 2.21 2.43
N ASN A 270 -8.84 2.83 1.41
CA ASN A 270 -9.85 3.87 1.59
C ASN A 270 -11.25 3.35 1.98
N TYR A 271 -11.52 2.04 1.85
CA TYR A 271 -12.86 1.50 2.13
C TYR A 271 -13.15 1.31 3.64
N GLY A 272 -12.11 1.16 4.48
CA GLY A 272 -12.24 1.03 5.94
C GLY A 272 -11.70 -0.30 6.51
N TYR A 273 -11.77 -0.47 7.83
CA TYR A 273 -11.35 -1.69 8.53
C TYR A 273 -12.16 -2.93 8.09
N GLY A 274 -11.47 -4.06 7.88
CA GLY A 274 -12.08 -5.37 7.63
C GLY A 274 -12.06 -5.85 6.16
N VAL A 275 -11.57 -5.04 5.22
CA VAL A 275 -11.31 -5.50 3.84
C VAL A 275 -9.81 -5.73 3.66
N GLU A 276 -9.42 -7.00 3.62
CA GLU A 276 -8.06 -7.40 3.28
C GLU A 276 -8.02 -8.11 1.93
N ALA A 277 -6.90 -7.96 1.22
CA ALA A 277 -6.62 -8.78 0.06
C ALA A 277 -6.32 -10.21 0.51
N VAL A 278 -7.11 -11.17 0.06
CA VAL A 278 -6.91 -12.58 0.32
C VAL A 278 -5.98 -13.14 -0.74
N TYR A 279 -4.84 -13.65 -0.31
CA TYR A 279 -3.94 -14.42 -1.17
C TYR A 279 -4.49 -15.84 -1.38
N ASN A 280 -4.78 -16.19 -2.63
CA ASN A 280 -5.19 -17.54 -2.99
C ASN A 280 -3.97 -18.35 -3.43
N SER A 281 -3.50 -19.28 -2.59
CA SER A 281 -2.33 -20.11 -2.87
C SER A 281 -2.56 -21.16 -3.96
N THR A 282 -3.81 -21.57 -4.21
CA THR A 282 -4.16 -22.53 -5.26
C THR A 282 -3.93 -21.93 -6.65
N TYR A 283 -4.35 -20.67 -6.85
CA TYR A 283 -4.23 -19.97 -8.12
C TYR A 283 -3.00 -19.06 -8.20
N VAL A 284 -2.41 -18.73 -7.06
CA VAL A 284 -1.29 -17.78 -6.90
C VAL A 284 -1.69 -16.38 -7.41
N VAL A 285 -2.82 -15.89 -6.91
CA VAL A 285 -3.40 -14.57 -7.23
C VAL A 285 -4.04 -14.03 -5.96
N SER A 286 -4.07 -12.71 -5.81
CA SER A 286 -4.75 -12.04 -4.70
C SER A 286 -6.10 -11.50 -5.13
N PHE A 287 -7.06 -11.45 -4.22
CA PHE A 287 -8.34 -10.80 -4.49
C PHE A 287 -8.95 -10.21 -3.23
N CYS A 288 -9.82 -9.23 -3.39
CA CYS A 288 -10.62 -8.70 -2.31
C CYS A 288 -12.07 -8.55 -2.77
N LYS A 289 -12.98 -8.55 -1.79
CA LYS A 289 -14.38 -8.27 -2.01
C LYS A 289 -14.80 -7.06 -1.19
N ILE A 290 -15.43 -6.10 -1.85
CA ILE A 290 -15.87 -4.82 -1.29
C ILE A 290 -17.33 -4.61 -1.69
N GLY A 291 -18.25 -4.88 -0.77
CA GLY A 291 -19.68 -4.95 -1.08
C GLY A 291 -19.95 -5.99 -2.18
N SER A 292 -20.53 -5.56 -3.30
CA SER A 292 -20.73 -6.39 -4.50
C SER A 292 -19.58 -6.29 -5.52
N ASN A 293 -18.48 -5.62 -5.22
CA ASN A 293 -17.33 -5.56 -6.11
C ASN A 293 -16.34 -6.66 -5.73
N TRP A 294 -15.96 -7.49 -6.69
CA TRP A 294 -14.94 -8.53 -6.54
C TRP A 294 -13.74 -8.17 -7.40
N ILE A 295 -12.58 -7.97 -6.80
CA ILE A 295 -11.40 -7.39 -7.46
C ILE A 295 -10.24 -8.35 -7.28
N ASN A 296 -9.60 -8.77 -8.38
CA ASN A 296 -8.43 -9.64 -8.33
C ASN A 296 -7.22 -9.02 -9.04
N PHE A 297 -6.04 -9.32 -8.54
CA PHE A 297 -4.76 -8.73 -8.92
C PHE A 297 -3.59 -9.55 -8.35
N ASP A 298 -2.36 -9.25 -8.76
CA ASP A 298 -1.17 -9.78 -8.12
C ASP A 298 -0.66 -8.85 -7.03
N ASP A 299 -0.72 -9.30 -5.77
CA ASP A 299 -0.02 -8.65 -4.65
C ASP A 299 1.38 -9.26 -4.45
N VAL A 300 2.11 -8.77 -3.44
CA VAL A 300 3.51 -9.11 -3.16
C VAL A 300 3.76 -10.62 -3.07
N GLU A 301 2.91 -11.40 -2.40
CA GLU A 301 3.08 -12.87 -2.34
C GLU A 301 2.96 -13.52 -3.72
N ALA A 302 1.98 -13.10 -4.54
CA ALA A 302 1.76 -13.64 -5.87
C ALA A 302 2.96 -13.34 -6.80
N ILE A 303 3.46 -12.11 -6.78
CA ILE A 303 4.65 -11.72 -7.55
C ILE A 303 5.87 -12.54 -7.15
N LYS A 304 6.15 -12.69 -5.84
CA LYS A 304 7.29 -13.49 -5.36
C LYS A 304 7.18 -14.95 -5.80
N ALA A 305 5.99 -15.54 -5.71
CA ALA A 305 5.74 -16.92 -6.11
C ALA A 305 5.93 -17.12 -7.62
N LYS A 306 5.41 -16.22 -8.46
CA LYS A 306 5.56 -16.26 -9.93
C LYS A 306 7.01 -16.09 -10.38
N VAL A 307 7.75 -15.17 -9.75
CA VAL A 307 9.19 -15.00 -10.03
C VAL A 307 9.99 -16.23 -9.60
N SER A 308 9.65 -16.83 -8.45
CA SER A 308 10.28 -18.09 -7.99
C SER A 308 9.99 -19.24 -8.97
N TYR A 309 8.75 -19.33 -9.46
CA TYR A 309 8.35 -20.28 -10.49
C TYR A 309 9.17 -20.09 -11.78
N ALA A 310 9.30 -18.86 -12.28
CA ALA A 310 10.11 -18.57 -13.47
C ALA A 310 11.57 -19.02 -13.29
N LYS A 311 12.15 -18.78 -12.09
CA LYS A 311 13.49 -19.22 -11.72
C LYS A 311 13.63 -20.74 -11.76
N VAL A 312 12.67 -21.47 -11.18
CA VAL A 312 12.67 -22.94 -11.13
C VAL A 312 12.49 -23.57 -12.51
N LYS A 313 11.65 -22.98 -13.37
CA LYS A 313 11.43 -23.43 -14.74
C LYS A 313 12.58 -23.09 -15.70
N GLY A 314 13.63 -22.40 -15.21
CA GLY A 314 14.77 -22.02 -16.04
C GLY A 314 14.43 -20.95 -17.08
N LEU A 315 13.41 -20.13 -16.84
CA LEU A 315 13.06 -19.04 -17.75
C LEU A 315 14.16 -17.98 -17.76
N LEU A 316 14.26 -17.23 -18.87
CA LEU A 316 15.23 -16.14 -19.02
C LEU A 316 15.07 -15.08 -17.92
N GLY A 317 13.81 -14.77 -17.60
CA GLY A 317 13.47 -13.62 -16.78
C GLY A 317 11.99 -13.38 -16.56
N TYR A 318 11.67 -12.15 -16.13
CA TYR A 318 10.31 -11.61 -16.11
C TYR A 318 10.26 -10.21 -16.71
N ASN A 319 9.07 -9.79 -17.14
CA ASN A 319 8.75 -8.40 -17.47
C ASN A 319 7.52 -7.95 -16.68
N ALA A 320 7.44 -6.68 -16.32
CA ALA A 320 6.30 -6.09 -15.63
C ALA A 320 5.48 -5.18 -16.57
N PHE A 321 4.16 -5.37 -16.60
CA PHE A 321 3.22 -4.56 -17.37
C PHE A 321 2.15 -3.94 -16.46
N GLN A 322 2.10 -2.64 -16.23
CA GLN A 322 3.10 -1.62 -16.58
C GLN A 322 3.57 -0.88 -15.33
N LEU A 323 4.77 -0.30 -15.41
CA LEU A 323 5.50 0.21 -14.24
C LEU A 323 4.76 1.32 -13.48
N SER A 324 3.97 2.13 -14.18
CA SER A 324 3.18 3.21 -13.59
C SER A 324 2.08 2.74 -12.64
N ASN A 325 1.70 1.46 -12.73
CA ASN A 325 0.69 0.89 -11.86
C ASN A 325 1.26 0.37 -10.54
N ASP A 326 2.59 0.24 -10.40
CA ASP A 326 3.21 -0.18 -9.14
C ASP A 326 3.00 0.88 -8.04
N ASP A 327 2.90 0.45 -6.79
CA ASP A 327 2.78 1.36 -5.64
C ASP A 327 4.17 1.54 -5.02
N ASN A 328 4.84 2.64 -5.35
CA ASN A 328 6.18 2.96 -4.85
C ASN A 328 7.21 1.83 -5.07
N TRP A 329 7.14 1.17 -6.23
CA TRP A 329 8.03 0.08 -6.63
C TRP A 329 7.94 -1.19 -5.75
N VAL A 330 6.88 -1.35 -4.96
CA VAL A 330 6.73 -2.48 -4.03
C VAL A 330 6.74 -3.82 -4.77
N LEU A 331 6.01 -3.94 -5.88
CA LEU A 331 6.00 -5.18 -6.66
C LEU A 331 7.34 -5.40 -7.38
N SER A 332 7.92 -4.35 -7.93
CA SER A 332 9.23 -4.39 -8.61
C SER A 332 10.35 -4.82 -7.66
N GLN A 333 10.37 -4.28 -6.43
CA GLN A 333 11.34 -4.66 -5.39
C GLN A 333 11.12 -6.10 -4.92
N ALA A 334 9.86 -6.52 -4.75
CA ALA A 334 9.53 -7.89 -4.37
C ALA A 334 10.04 -8.90 -5.41
N ALA A 335 9.85 -8.61 -6.70
CA ALA A 335 10.36 -9.42 -7.80
C ALA A 335 11.90 -9.46 -7.81
N TYR A 336 12.54 -8.30 -7.73
CA TYR A 336 14.00 -8.17 -7.75
C TYR A 336 14.67 -8.87 -6.55
N GLY A 337 14.04 -8.83 -5.38
CA GLY A 337 14.53 -9.48 -4.15
C GLY A 337 14.65 -11.00 -4.26
N ILE A 338 13.79 -11.67 -5.02
CA ILE A 338 13.85 -13.14 -5.26
C ILE A 338 15.05 -13.53 -6.13
N VAL A 339 15.45 -12.63 -7.03
CA VAL A 339 16.56 -12.91 -7.93
C VAL A 339 17.91 -12.67 -7.25
N THR A 340 17.99 -11.60 -6.45
CA THR A 340 19.23 -11.21 -5.73
C THR A 340 19.48 -12.02 -4.45
N THR A 341 18.48 -12.71 -3.91
CA THR A 341 18.67 -13.60 -2.77
C THR A 341 19.49 -14.83 -3.17
N GLN A 342 20.77 -14.83 -2.78
CA GLN A 342 21.57 -16.05 -2.73
C GLN A 342 20.97 -17.01 -1.68
N PRO A 343 21.04 -18.34 -1.89
CA PRO A 343 20.70 -19.28 -0.83
C PRO A 343 21.60 -18.97 0.36
N LYS A 344 20.98 -18.56 1.48
CA LYS A 344 21.71 -18.25 2.71
C LYS A 344 22.39 -19.55 3.16
N LYS A 345 23.67 -19.74 2.82
CA LYS A 345 24.50 -20.87 3.27
C LYS A 345 24.39 -21.08 4.78
N HIS A 346 24.15 -20.00 5.53
CA HIS A 346 23.95 -20.00 6.97
C HIS A 346 22.67 -20.75 7.42
N GLN A 347 21.58 -20.73 6.66
CA GLN A 347 20.36 -21.50 7.00
C GLN A 347 20.58 -22.99 6.76
N LEU A 348 21.28 -23.37 5.69
CA LEU A 348 21.66 -24.76 5.44
C LEU A 348 22.62 -25.28 6.54
N LEU A 349 23.59 -24.46 6.94
CA LEU A 349 24.51 -24.75 8.04
C LEU A 349 23.78 -24.92 9.37
N VAL A 350 22.80 -24.06 9.66
CA VAL A 350 21.97 -24.18 10.88
C VAL A 350 21.13 -25.45 10.85
N ILE A 351 20.51 -25.81 9.72
CA ILE A 351 19.74 -27.05 9.60
C ILE A 351 20.66 -28.27 9.80
N VAL A 352 21.85 -28.28 9.19
CA VAL A 352 22.84 -29.35 9.36
C VAL A 352 23.33 -29.42 10.81
N LEU A 353 23.64 -28.29 11.45
CA LEU A 353 24.07 -28.26 12.86
C LEU A 353 22.96 -28.72 13.81
N VAL A 354 21.71 -28.32 13.59
CA VAL A 354 20.56 -28.72 14.42
C VAL A 354 20.25 -30.20 14.27
N THR A 355 20.31 -30.73 13.04
CA THR A 355 20.10 -32.17 12.77
C THR A 355 21.22 -33.02 13.36
N VAL A 356 22.47 -32.59 13.26
CA VAL A 356 23.61 -33.27 13.92
C VAL A 356 23.46 -33.21 15.45
N ALA A 357 23.11 -32.07 16.03
CA ALA A 357 22.90 -31.94 17.46
C ALA A 357 21.75 -32.83 17.97
N ALA A 358 20.64 -32.92 17.23
CA ALA A 358 19.52 -33.81 17.56
C ALA A 358 19.92 -35.29 17.51
N MET A 359 20.71 -35.70 16.51
CA MET A 359 21.23 -37.07 16.41
C MET A 359 22.16 -37.42 17.57
N VAL A 360 23.03 -36.50 17.98
CA VAL A 360 23.91 -36.68 19.16
C VAL A 360 23.09 -36.80 20.44
N LEU A 361 22.07 -35.97 20.64
CA LEU A 361 21.17 -36.06 21.80
C LEU A 361 20.40 -37.39 21.81
N LEU A 362 19.98 -37.89 20.66
CA LEU A 362 19.29 -39.18 20.55
C LEU A 362 20.23 -40.35 20.90
N ILE A 363 21.46 -40.32 20.39
CA ILE A 363 22.47 -41.35 20.67
C ILE A 363 22.87 -41.33 22.16
N THR A 364 23.07 -40.14 22.74
CA THR A 364 23.40 -40.03 24.17
C THR A 364 22.24 -40.45 25.07
N ALA A 365 20.99 -40.15 24.71
CA ALA A 365 19.81 -40.65 25.43
C ALA A 365 19.69 -42.18 25.35
N LEU A 366 19.97 -42.78 24.18
CA LEU A 366 19.96 -44.25 24.01
C LEU A 366 21.11 -44.93 24.78
N LEU A 367 22.29 -44.30 24.84
CA LEU A 367 23.43 -44.77 25.63
C LEU A 367 23.16 -44.63 27.12
N GLN A 368 22.60 -43.51 27.58
CA GLN A 368 22.15 -43.32 28.95
C GLN A 368 21.06 -44.33 29.32
N HIS A 369 20.11 -44.62 28.42
CA HIS A 369 19.08 -45.63 28.64
C HIS A 369 19.66 -47.06 28.74
N LYS A 370 20.71 -47.38 27.98
CA LYS A 370 21.44 -48.65 28.11
C LYS A 370 22.25 -48.74 29.39
N ILE A 371 22.93 -47.66 29.79
CA ILE A 371 23.74 -47.60 31.01
C ILE A 371 22.85 -47.63 32.26
N PHE A 372 21.69 -46.97 32.23
CA PHE A 372 20.71 -46.94 33.33
C PHE A 372 20.00 -48.28 33.54
N LYS A 373 20.15 -49.24 32.62
CA LYS A 373 19.66 -50.62 32.76
C LYS A 373 20.73 -51.58 33.30
N SER A 374 21.96 -51.14 33.55
CA SER A 374 23.01 -51.95 34.21
C SER A 374 23.57 -51.24 35.45
N GLN A 375 23.11 -51.71 36.61
CA GLN A 375 23.66 -51.46 37.95
C GLN A 375 23.50 -50.03 38.52
N GLY A 376 22.81 -49.96 39.67
CA GLY A 376 22.63 -48.74 40.43
C GLY A 376 23.86 -48.35 41.24
N LEU A 377 24.05 -47.04 41.44
CA LEU A 377 24.52 -46.47 42.70
C LEU A 377 24.28 -44.96 42.71
N LEU A 378 23.28 -44.55 43.49
CA LEU A 378 23.02 -43.17 43.88
C LEU A 378 23.93 -42.84 45.06
N GLY A 379 24.96 -41.99 44.86
CA GLY A 379 25.74 -41.51 46.01
C GLY A 379 27.19 -41.11 45.75
N ALA A 380 27.49 -40.26 44.76
CA ALA A 380 28.84 -39.64 44.68
C ALA A 380 28.93 -38.35 43.83
N LEU A 381 27.82 -37.77 43.36
CA LEU A 381 27.87 -36.59 42.47
C LEU A 381 27.05 -35.39 42.99
N LYS A 382 27.02 -35.21 44.32
CA LYS A 382 26.46 -34.01 44.98
C LYS A 382 27.47 -33.18 45.77
N MET A 383 28.77 -33.52 45.71
CA MET A 383 29.80 -32.89 46.54
C MET A 383 30.93 -32.17 45.78
N SER A 384 30.85 -32.05 44.44
CA SER A 384 31.92 -31.43 43.64
C SER A 384 31.50 -30.16 42.89
N VAL A 385 30.27 -29.68 43.07
CA VAL A 385 29.76 -28.45 42.43
C VAL A 385 29.68 -27.27 43.42
N SER A 386 29.81 -27.50 44.73
CA SER A 386 29.79 -26.41 45.73
C SER A 386 31.13 -25.67 45.88
N LEU A 387 32.22 -26.16 45.28
CA LEU A 387 33.56 -25.57 45.39
C LEU A 387 34.00 -24.71 44.19
N ILE A 388 33.21 -24.67 43.11
CA ILE A 388 33.50 -23.83 41.93
C ILE A 388 32.71 -22.51 41.96
N ARG A 389 31.67 -22.42 42.81
CA ARG A 389 30.80 -21.23 42.92
C ARG A 389 31.42 -20.06 43.70
N THR A 390 32.58 -20.26 44.32
CA THR A 390 33.24 -19.27 45.20
C THR A 390 34.50 -18.64 44.60
N LYS A 391 34.75 -18.76 43.29
CA LYS A 391 35.96 -18.20 42.65
C LYS A 391 35.73 -17.37 41.39
N ILE A 392 34.52 -16.86 41.17
CA ILE A 392 34.20 -15.88 40.11
C ILE A 392 33.35 -14.73 40.68
N SER A 393 33.60 -14.31 41.92
CA SER A 393 33.15 -13.00 42.44
C SER A 393 34.38 -12.09 42.57
N GLY A 394 34.91 -11.70 41.43
CA GLY A 394 36.05 -10.80 41.33
C GLY A 394 35.95 -10.04 40.02
N GLU A 395 35.60 -8.77 40.14
CA GLU A 395 35.82 -7.72 39.15
C GLU A 395 35.00 -7.75 37.84
N ARG A 396 33.96 -6.90 37.83
CA ARG A 396 34.00 -5.71 36.96
C ARG A 396 33.12 -4.62 37.58
N LYS A 397 33.76 -3.70 38.29
CA LYS A 397 33.26 -2.32 38.43
C LYS A 397 33.14 -1.77 37.01
N HIS A 398 31.95 -1.28 36.64
CA HIS A 398 31.82 -0.35 35.53
C HIS A 398 31.33 0.97 36.11
N GLU A 399 32.14 1.98 35.84
CA GLU A 399 32.01 3.36 36.26
C GLU A 399 30.81 4.08 35.64
N ASN A 400 30.36 5.11 36.36
CA ASN A 400 29.45 6.19 35.98
C ASN A 400 27.97 5.84 35.84
N GLY A 401 27.30 5.67 36.98
CA GLY A 401 25.84 5.78 37.09
C GLY A 401 25.42 7.26 37.09
N ASP A 402 24.53 7.62 36.19
CA ASP A 402 23.82 8.90 36.17
C ASP A 402 23.18 9.18 37.55
N PRO A 403 23.33 10.37 38.16
CA PRO A 403 22.86 10.67 39.52
C PRO A 403 21.35 10.51 39.75
N ASN A 404 20.56 10.26 38.70
CA ASN A 404 19.11 10.16 38.75
C ASN A 404 18.55 8.71 38.74
N LEU A 405 19.39 7.67 38.68
CA LEU A 405 18.95 6.26 38.64
C LEU A 405 19.28 5.52 39.94
N GLN A 406 18.25 5.03 40.63
CA GLN A 406 18.43 4.21 41.83
C GLN A 406 18.75 2.75 41.47
N ALA A 407 19.74 2.15 42.13
CA ALA A 407 19.98 0.71 42.05
C ALA A 407 19.09 -0.02 43.08
N PHE A 408 18.22 -0.90 42.61
CA PHE A 408 17.36 -1.73 43.46
C PHE A 408 17.91 -3.15 43.57
N THR A 409 17.77 -3.77 44.75
CA THR A 409 18.10 -5.18 44.94
C THR A 409 16.98 -6.07 44.41
N PHE A 410 17.32 -7.29 44.01
CA PHE A 410 16.32 -8.27 43.57
C PHE A 410 15.33 -8.58 44.70
N ALA A 411 15.78 -8.63 45.95
CA ALA A 411 14.92 -8.87 47.10
C ALA A 411 13.87 -7.76 47.27
N THR A 412 14.28 -6.49 47.11
CA THR A 412 13.37 -5.33 47.18
C THR A 412 12.29 -5.42 46.09
N ILE A 413 12.68 -5.67 44.84
CA ILE A 413 11.74 -5.75 43.72
C ILE A 413 10.83 -6.98 43.82
N LYS A 414 11.38 -8.11 44.26
CA LYS A 414 10.61 -9.33 44.51
C LYS A 414 9.56 -9.12 45.60
N ALA A 415 9.90 -8.42 46.69
CA ALA A 415 8.93 -8.09 47.72
C ALA A 415 7.86 -7.11 47.20
N ALA A 416 8.30 -6.04 46.53
CA ALA A 416 7.41 -4.99 46.01
C ALA A 416 6.37 -5.52 45.01
N THR A 417 6.74 -6.50 44.19
CA THR A 417 5.86 -7.12 43.19
C THR A 417 5.07 -8.32 43.70
N ASN A 418 5.12 -8.61 45.01
CA ASN A 418 4.58 -9.82 45.61
C ASN A 418 5.06 -11.10 44.89
N ASN A 419 6.37 -11.30 44.84
CA ASN A 419 7.05 -12.40 44.16
C ASN A 419 6.68 -12.51 42.67
N PHE A 420 6.51 -11.37 41.99
CA PHE A 420 6.08 -11.30 40.59
C PHE A 420 4.75 -12.04 40.33
N SER A 421 3.78 -11.87 41.25
CA SER A 421 2.44 -12.48 41.14
C SER A 421 1.78 -12.11 39.80
N ASN A 422 1.04 -13.06 39.21
CA ASN A 422 0.25 -12.82 38.01
C ASN A 422 -0.85 -11.78 38.23
N GLU A 423 -1.33 -11.62 39.47
CA GLU A 423 -2.32 -10.59 39.85
C GLU A 423 -1.75 -9.18 39.69
N ASN A 424 -0.44 -9.04 39.84
CA ASN A 424 0.27 -7.78 39.67
C ASN A 424 0.78 -7.57 38.24
N LYS A 425 0.48 -8.48 37.29
CA LYS A 425 0.96 -8.35 35.92
C LYS A 425 0.14 -7.31 35.16
N LEU A 426 0.81 -6.26 34.69
CA LEU A 426 0.21 -5.16 33.93
C LEU A 426 0.13 -5.48 32.43
N GLY A 427 1.03 -6.33 31.93
CA GLY A 427 1.07 -6.74 30.53
C GLY A 427 2.32 -7.55 30.19
N GLU A 428 2.37 -8.14 28.99
CA GLU A 428 3.55 -8.84 28.47
C GLU A 428 3.62 -8.66 26.96
N GLY A 429 4.83 -8.38 26.44
CA GLY A 429 5.12 -8.32 25.01
C GLY A 429 6.41 -9.07 24.69
N GLY A 430 6.95 -8.89 23.47
CA GLY A 430 8.16 -9.59 23.01
C GLY A 430 9.43 -9.37 23.85
N TYR A 431 9.39 -8.43 24.80
CA TYR A 431 10.52 -8.02 25.64
C TYR A 431 10.39 -8.46 27.11
N GLY A 432 9.31 -9.17 27.44
CA GLY A 432 9.05 -9.71 28.76
C GLY A 432 7.88 -9.04 29.50
N PRO A 433 7.52 -9.59 30.67
CA PRO A 433 6.39 -9.12 31.47
C PRO A 433 6.68 -7.83 32.24
N VAL A 434 5.62 -7.03 32.44
CA VAL A 434 5.62 -5.84 33.29
C VAL A 434 4.71 -6.06 34.48
N TYR A 435 5.18 -5.76 35.68
CA TYR A 435 4.46 -5.94 36.95
C TYR A 435 4.24 -4.60 37.66
N LYS A 436 3.09 -4.45 38.31
CA LYS A 436 2.87 -3.44 39.34
C LYS A 436 3.60 -3.88 40.61
N GLY A 437 4.22 -2.93 41.29
CA GLY A 437 4.75 -3.15 42.63
C GLY A 437 4.57 -1.94 43.52
N GLU A 438 4.71 -2.16 44.83
CA GLU A 438 4.70 -1.10 45.84
C GLU A 438 5.96 -1.22 46.68
N LEU A 439 6.77 -0.16 46.70
CA LEU A 439 7.97 -0.10 47.53
C LEU A 439 7.57 0.07 49.01
N SER A 440 8.49 -0.23 49.94
CA SER A 440 8.22 -0.16 51.39
C SER A 440 7.88 1.25 51.91
N ASN A 441 8.15 2.29 51.11
CA ASN A 441 7.79 3.67 51.38
C ASN A 441 6.38 4.05 50.82
N GLY A 442 5.62 3.08 50.30
CA GLY A 442 4.30 3.29 49.69
C GLY A 442 4.33 3.79 48.25
N GLN A 443 5.50 3.90 47.63
CA GLN A 443 5.61 4.34 46.25
C GLN A 443 5.23 3.23 45.27
N GLU A 444 4.20 3.48 44.45
CA GLU A 444 3.82 2.58 43.36
C GLU A 444 4.82 2.66 42.19
N ILE A 445 5.21 1.49 41.69
CA ILE A 445 6.19 1.33 40.61
C ILE A 445 5.69 0.35 39.54
N ALA A 446 6.22 0.49 38.34
CA ALA A 446 6.09 -0.50 37.28
C ALA A 446 7.46 -1.16 37.01
N VAL A 447 7.51 -2.48 37.06
CA VAL A 447 8.74 -3.27 36.94
C VAL A 447 8.70 -4.08 35.66
N LYS A 448 9.51 -3.69 34.67
CA LYS A 448 9.69 -4.43 33.42
C LYS A 448 10.82 -5.44 33.60
N ARG A 449 10.49 -6.73 33.56
CA ARG A 449 11.45 -7.83 33.70
C ARG A 449 11.83 -8.37 32.33
N LEU A 450 13.09 -8.18 31.93
CA LEU A 450 13.54 -8.55 30.59
C LEU A 450 13.78 -10.06 30.48
N SER A 451 13.47 -10.61 29.31
CA SER A 451 13.65 -12.05 29.03
C SER A 451 15.12 -12.48 29.11
N ARG A 452 15.37 -13.66 29.69
CA ARG A 452 16.72 -14.26 29.83
C ARG A 452 17.26 -14.85 28.52
N SER A 453 16.43 -15.10 27.52
CA SER A 453 16.77 -15.92 26.34
C SER A 453 17.20 -15.15 25.09
N SER A 454 17.28 -13.82 25.11
CA SER A 454 17.65 -13.02 23.92
C SER A 454 18.89 -12.15 24.14
N ASN A 455 19.81 -12.16 23.18
CA ASN A 455 20.89 -11.16 23.08
C ASN A 455 20.32 -9.75 22.85
N GLN A 456 19.10 -9.67 22.32
CA GLN A 456 18.35 -8.44 22.06
C GLN A 456 17.95 -7.69 23.35
N GLY A 457 17.54 -8.40 24.41
CA GLY A 457 17.13 -7.77 25.67
C GLY A 457 18.27 -7.05 26.40
N LEU A 458 19.53 -7.43 26.18
CA LEU A 458 20.69 -6.74 26.76
C LEU A 458 20.98 -5.40 26.05
N GLU A 459 20.87 -5.35 24.72
CA GLU A 459 21.08 -4.10 23.99
C GLU A 459 19.97 -3.09 24.25
N GLU A 460 18.72 -3.56 24.35
CA GLU A 460 17.57 -2.72 24.72
C GLU A 460 17.68 -2.20 26.15
N PHE A 461 18.10 -3.04 27.10
CA PHE A 461 18.40 -2.58 28.46
C PHE A 461 19.45 -1.47 28.46
N LYS A 462 20.55 -1.65 27.71
CA LYS A 462 21.61 -0.63 27.61
C LYS A 462 21.11 0.64 26.93
N ASN A 463 20.28 0.53 25.89
CA ASN A 463 19.69 1.66 25.20
C ASN A 463 18.72 2.42 26.12
N GLU A 464 17.79 1.73 26.78
CA GLU A 464 16.85 2.37 27.69
C GLU A 464 17.54 3.02 28.90
N VAL A 465 18.58 2.39 29.47
CA VAL A 465 19.37 3.01 30.55
C VAL A 465 20.12 4.24 30.04
N ASN A 466 20.73 4.20 28.85
CA ASN A 466 21.50 5.33 28.31
C ASN A 466 20.63 6.50 27.82
N LEU A 467 19.44 6.23 27.28
CA LEU A 467 18.56 7.23 26.68
C LEU A 467 17.68 7.91 27.73
N THR A 468 17.07 7.11 28.61
CA THR A 468 16.04 7.59 29.53
C THR A 468 16.62 8.26 30.78
N ALA A 469 17.87 7.95 31.14
CA ALA A 469 18.60 8.69 32.18
C ALA A 469 18.81 10.17 31.83
N LYS A 470 18.94 10.47 30.52
CA LYS A 470 19.23 11.83 30.00
C LYS A 470 17.97 12.63 29.64
N LEU A 471 16.82 11.98 29.52
CA LEU A 471 15.57 12.58 29.02
C LEU A 471 14.52 12.64 30.13
N GLN A 472 14.63 13.64 31.01
CA GLN A 472 13.60 13.98 31.99
C GLN A 472 12.68 15.07 31.42
N HIS A 473 11.43 14.72 31.12
CA HIS A 473 10.43 15.66 30.63
C HIS A 473 9.07 15.33 31.25
N VAL A 474 8.26 16.36 31.54
CA VAL A 474 6.93 16.22 32.17
C VAL A 474 5.96 15.29 31.42
N ASN A 475 6.21 15.07 30.12
CA ASN A 475 5.39 14.21 29.25
C ASN A 475 6.05 12.87 28.90
N LEU A 476 7.16 12.49 29.55
CA LEU A 476 7.82 11.19 29.35
C LEU A 476 7.82 10.41 30.67
N VAL A 477 7.50 9.12 30.59
CA VAL A 477 7.49 8.23 31.76
C VAL A 477 8.90 8.11 32.31
N ARG A 478 9.07 8.44 33.58
CA ARG A 478 10.38 8.46 34.22
C ARG A 478 10.82 7.05 34.63
N VAL A 479 12.08 6.72 34.29
CA VAL A 479 12.79 5.58 34.88
C VAL A 479 13.31 5.99 36.25
N LEU A 480 12.89 5.26 37.28
CA LEU A 480 13.29 5.46 38.67
C LEU A 480 14.58 4.72 39.01
N GLY A 481 14.80 3.57 38.38
CA GLY A 481 15.98 2.77 38.68
C GLY A 481 16.08 1.43 37.94
N ILE A 482 17.09 0.67 38.30
CA ILE A 482 17.44 -0.61 37.67
C ILE A 482 17.76 -1.68 38.70
N CYS A 483 17.54 -2.95 38.34
CA CYS A 483 18.05 -4.11 39.08
C CYS A 483 18.80 -5.04 38.11
N THR A 484 20.05 -5.37 38.46
CA THR A 484 20.93 -6.27 37.69
C THR A 484 21.41 -7.50 38.48
N GLU A 485 20.91 -7.68 39.70
CA GLU A 485 21.28 -8.80 40.59
C GLU A 485 20.72 -10.14 40.09
N ASN A 486 21.38 -11.24 40.44
CA ASN A 486 20.97 -12.62 40.09
C ASN A 486 20.77 -12.86 38.57
N GLU A 487 21.53 -12.15 37.72
CA GLU A 487 21.43 -12.16 36.25
C GLU A 487 20.09 -11.64 35.70
N GLU A 488 19.22 -11.16 36.56
CA GLU A 488 17.98 -10.49 36.19
C GLU A 488 18.27 -9.09 35.69
N LYS A 489 17.59 -8.66 34.63
CA LYS A 489 17.68 -7.29 34.12
C LYS A 489 16.29 -6.68 34.20
N MET A 490 16.11 -5.74 35.12
CA MET A 490 14.82 -5.11 35.37
C MET A 490 14.96 -3.59 35.31
N LEU A 491 13.97 -2.96 34.70
CA LEU A 491 13.79 -1.51 34.68
C LEU A 491 12.60 -1.15 35.56
N VAL A 492 12.78 -0.14 36.42
CA VAL A 492 11.78 0.34 37.36
C VAL A 492 11.33 1.73 36.92
N TYR A 493 10.03 1.90 36.63
CA TYR A 493 9.41 3.16 36.23
C TYR A 493 8.43 3.63 37.29
N GLU A 494 8.06 4.90 37.22
CA GLU A 494 6.88 5.39 37.92
C GLU A 494 5.60 4.71 37.39
N PHE A 495 4.66 4.43 38.30
CA PHE A 495 3.41 3.81 37.91
C PHE A 495 2.47 4.83 37.25
N MET A 496 1.97 4.50 36.06
CA MET A 496 1.00 5.34 35.34
C MET A 496 -0.42 5.04 35.81
N LEU A 497 -0.96 5.86 36.71
CA LEU A 497 -2.32 5.73 37.26
C LEU A 497 -3.41 5.71 36.18
N ASN A 498 -3.23 6.49 35.11
CA ASN A 498 -4.17 6.57 34.00
C ASN A 498 -3.97 5.49 32.93
N LYS A 499 -3.11 4.49 33.15
CA LYS A 499 -2.81 3.42 32.17
C LYS A 499 -2.20 3.97 30.86
N SER A 500 -1.91 3.07 29.91
CA SER A 500 -1.30 3.45 28.63
C SER A 500 -2.31 4.12 27.71
N LEU A 501 -1.80 4.88 26.74
CA LEU A 501 -2.62 5.38 25.64
C LEU A 501 -3.34 4.22 24.92
N ASP A 502 -2.67 3.07 24.78
CA ASP A 502 -3.25 1.85 24.23
C ASP A 502 -4.53 1.40 24.95
N PHE A 503 -4.63 1.57 26.28
CA PHE A 503 -5.85 1.23 27.03
C PHE A 503 -7.06 2.10 26.62
N TYR A 504 -6.82 3.34 26.24
CA TYR A 504 -7.86 4.25 25.75
C TYR A 504 -8.08 4.15 24.25
N LEU A 505 -7.03 3.84 23.50
CA LEU A 505 -7.08 3.65 22.06
C LEU A 505 -7.63 2.31 21.65
N TYR A 506 -7.62 1.29 22.51
CA TYR A 506 -8.09 -0.07 22.18
C TYR A 506 -9.08 -0.61 23.23
N ASP A 507 -9.97 -1.51 22.84
CA ASP A 507 -10.81 -2.27 23.76
C ASP A 507 -10.13 -3.56 24.25
N SER A 508 -10.85 -4.36 25.05
CA SER A 508 -10.35 -5.63 25.60
C SER A 508 -10.03 -6.70 24.53
N GLU A 509 -10.49 -6.50 23.30
CA GLU A 509 -10.29 -7.38 22.15
C GLU A 509 -9.23 -6.80 21.18
N MET A 510 -8.52 -5.73 21.59
CA MET A 510 -7.52 -5.00 20.78
C MET A 510 -8.12 -4.30 19.55
N ASN A 511 -9.42 -3.96 19.57
CA ASN A 511 -10.02 -3.14 18.52
C ASN A 511 -9.77 -1.65 18.81
N PRO A 512 -9.30 -0.86 17.83
CA PRO A 512 -9.06 0.57 18.04
C PRO A 512 -10.38 1.34 18.24
N LYS A 513 -10.49 2.07 19.35
CA LYS A 513 -11.57 3.00 19.70
C LYS A 513 -11.43 4.36 19.00
N ILE A 514 -10.21 4.80 18.69
CA ILE A 514 -9.89 5.97 17.89
C ILE A 514 -8.74 5.59 16.96
N SER A 515 -8.86 5.88 15.67
CA SER A 515 -7.85 5.59 14.64
C SER A 515 -7.55 6.83 13.78
N ASP A 516 -6.40 6.84 13.09
CA ASP A 516 -5.82 7.89 12.21
C ASP A 516 -4.98 9.02 12.84
N PHE A 517 -3.75 8.71 13.26
CA PHE A 517 -2.69 9.71 13.50
C PHE A 517 -1.72 9.92 12.31
N GLY A 518 -1.99 9.32 11.14
CA GLY A 518 -1.11 9.38 9.96
C GLY A 518 -0.87 10.79 9.38
N MET A 519 -1.58 11.80 9.89
CA MET A 519 -1.52 13.20 9.46
C MET A 519 -1.09 14.18 10.57
N ALA A 520 -0.85 13.71 11.80
CA ALA A 520 -0.48 14.58 12.91
C ALA A 520 0.92 15.19 12.70
N LYS A 521 0.99 16.51 12.45
CA LYS A 521 2.25 17.26 12.35
C LYS A 521 2.34 18.29 13.48
N PHE A 522 3.48 18.30 14.18
CA PHE A 522 3.79 19.34 15.15
C PHE A 522 4.29 20.60 14.41
N PHE A 523 3.58 21.71 14.57
CA PHE A 523 4.05 23.03 14.12
C PHE A 523 5.10 23.57 15.10
N LYS A 524 6.12 24.27 14.60
CA LYS A 524 7.00 25.09 15.46
C LYS A 524 6.21 26.31 15.94
N LYS A 525 6.58 26.86 17.11
CA LYS A 525 5.82 27.87 17.88
C LYS A 525 5.37 29.12 17.08
N ASP A 526 5.98 29.40 15.93
CA ASP A 526 5.77 30.60 15.12
C ASP A 526 5.25 30.33 13.69
N GLU A 527 4.94 29.08 13.31
CA GLU A 527 4.39 28.72 11.98
C GLU A 527 2.86 28.54 12.03
N LEU A 528 2.11 29.35 11.27
CA LEU A 528 0.63 29.31 11.24
C LEU A 528 0.06 28.50 10.06
N GLU A 529 0.86 28.25 9.02
CA GLU A 529 0.48 27.55 7.80
C GLU A 529 1.67 26.79 7.20
N ALA A 530 1.41 25.67 6.53
CA ALA A 530 2.43 24.89 5.81
C ALA A 530 1.91 24.46 4.42
N ASN A 531 2.79 24.47 3.41
CA ASN A 531 2.46 23.96 2.08
C ASN A 531 2.93 22.49 1.98
N THR A 532 2.03 21.59 1.61
CA THR A 532 2.37 20.17 1.45
C THR A 532 2.48 19.80 -0.03
N ASN A 533 3.62 19.20 -0.43
CA ASN A 533 3.86 18.70 -1.80
C ASN A 533 2.90 17.56 -2.25
N ARG A 534 2.02 17.08 -1.37
CA ARG A 534 1.05 16.00 -1.61
C ARG A 534 -0.23 16.29 -0.84
N ILE A 535 -1.37 16.29 -1.53
CA ILE A 535 -2.70 16.43 -0.94
C ILE A 535 -3.12 15.07 -0.38
N VAL A 536 -3.35 14.98 0.92
CA VAL A 536 -3.77 13.76 1.63
C VAL A 536 -4.92 14.11 2.59
N GLY A 537 -6.05 13.39 2.51
CA GLY A 537 -7.19 13.59 3.40
C GLY A 537 -8.45 12.89 2.90
N THR A 538 -9.37 12.57 3.82
CA THR A 538 -10.63 11.89 3.50
C THR A 538 -11.57 12.82 2.73
N TYR A 539 -11.92 12.44 1.50
CA TYR A 539 -12.77 13.25 0.61
C TYR A 539 -14.07 13.67 1.32
N GLY A 540 -14.43 14.95 1.20
CA GLY A 540 -15.56 15.56 1.89
C GLY A 540 -15.26 16.15 3.27
N TYR A 541 -14.14 15.78 3.92
CA TYR A 541 -13.65 16.42 5.16
C TYR A 541 -12.45 17.34 4.91
N VAL A 542 -11.96 17.35 3.67
CA VAL A 542 -10.85 18.19 3.22
C VAL A 542 -11.38 19.56 2.79
N PRO A 543 -10.80 20.68 3.26
CA PRO A 543 -11.19 22.02 2.85
C PRO A 543 -10.65 22.39 1.46
N PRO A 544 -11.32 23.34 0.75
CA PRO A 544 -10.99 23.70 -0.62
C PRO A 544 -9.59 24.29 -0.80
N GLU A 545 -9.08 25.07 0.16
CA GLU A 545 -7.74 25.67 0.07
C GLU A 545 -6.62 24.62 0.09
N TYR A 546 -6.82 23.50 0.79
CA TYR A 546 -5.87 22.39 0.79
C TYR A 546 -5.90 21.64 -0.54
N VAL A 547 -7.10 21.37 -1.09
CA VAL A 547 -7.25 20.71 -2.39
C VAL A 547 -6.73 21.56 -3.55
N LYS A 548 -7.00 22.87 -3.54
CA LYS A 548 -6.67 23.78 -4.64
C LYS A 548 -5.22 24.24 -4.63
N LYS A 549 -4.63 24.41 -3.43
CA LYS A 549 -3.33 25.09 -3.26
C LYS A 549 -2.33 24.33 -2.38
N GLY A 550 -2.72 23.19 -1.78
CA GLY A 550 -1.88 22.43 -0.86
C GLY A 550 -1.66 23.12 0.50
N ILE A 551 -2.46 24.13 0.84
CA ILE A 551 -2.31 24.93 2.06
C ILE A 551 -2.92 24.20 3.25
N TYR A 552 -2.11 23.91 4.25
CA TYR A 552 -2.49 23.23 5.49
C TYR A 552 -2.33 24.19 6.68
N SER A 553 -3.39 24.36 7.48
CA SER A 553 -3.40 25.26 8.65
C SER A 553 -4.39 24.76 9.70
N THR A 554 -4.45 25.41 10.86
CA THR A 554 -5.44 25.10 11.91
C THR A 554 -6.89 25.26 11.44
N LYS A 555 -7.13 26.01 10.35
CA LYS A 555 -8.46 26.15 9.71
C LYS A 555 -8.90 24.89 8.97
N TYR A 556 -7.98 23.98 8.69
CA TYR A 556 -8.29 22.65 8.19
C TYR A 556 -9.09 21.87 9.22
N ASP A 557 -8.59 21.80 10.46
CA ASP A 557 -9.24 21.05 11.54
C ASP A 557 -10.62 21.63 11.86
N VAL A 558 -10.76 22.97 11.81
CA VAL A 558 -12.05 23.66 11.96
C VAL A 558 -13.04 23.20 10.90
N TYR A 559 -12.63 23.14 9.63
CA TYR A 559 -13.48 22.68 8.54
C TYR A 559 -13.92 21.23 8.72
N SER A 560 -12.97 20.33 8.99
CA SER A 560 -13.27 18.91 9.22
C SER A 560 -14.20 18.71 10.42
N PHE A 561 -14.01 19.48 11.49
CA PHE A 561 -14.90 19.51 12.65
C PHE A 561 -16.33 19.93 12.26
N GLY A 562 -16.48 20.97 11.43
CA GLY A 562 -17.78 21.41 10.95
C GLY A 562 -18.53 20.32 10.17
N VAL A 563 -17.83 19.61 9.29
CA VAL A 563 -18.41 18.48 8.55
C VAL A 563 -18.85 17.36 9.50
N LEU A 564 -18.01 16.99 10.47
CA LEU A 564 -18.36 15.99 11.48
C LEU A 564 -19.56 16.41 12.32
N LEU A 565 -19.63 17.67 12.73
CA LEU A 565 -20.74 18.17 13.52
C LEU A 565 -22.07 18.11 12.73
N LEU A 566 -22.06 18.45 11.43
CA LEU A 566 -23.23 18.27 10.56
C LEU A 566 -23.66 16.81 10.46
N GLN A 567 -22.73 15.86 10.39
CA GLN A 567 -23.06 14.43 10.38
C GLN A 567 -23.66 13.96 11.69
N ILE A 568 -23.08 14.38 12.83
CA ILE A 568 -23.54 13.97 14.15
C ILE A 568 -24.97 14.45 14.39
N ILE A 569 -25.27 15.72 14.09
CA ILE A 569 -26.60 16.27 14.37
C ILE A 569 -27.68 15.78 13.41
N SER A 570 -27.32 15.21 12.26
CA SER A 570 -28.28 14.77 11.23
C SER A 570 -28.39 13.26 11.07
N GLY A 571 -27.40 12.49 11.54
CA GLY A 571 -27.26 11.06 11.23
C GLY A 571 -26.97 10.79 9.75
N LYS A 572 -26.71 11.82 8.93
CA LYS A 572 -26.57 11.73 7.47
C LYS A 572 -25.10 11.53 7.07
N ARG A 573 -24.88 10.77 5.99
CA ARG A 573 -23.55 10.46 5.45
C ARG A 573 -23.07 11.58 4.54
N ASN A 574 -21.80 11.98 4.64
CA ASN A 574 -21.24 13.04 3.80
C ASN A 574 -21.03 12.60 2.34
N SER A 575 -21.01 11.29 2.06
CA SER A 575 -20.82 10.72 0.72
C SER A 575 -22.12 10.59 -0.09
N SER A 576 -23.25 11.07 0.43
CA SER A 576 -24.57 10.93 -0.18
C SER A 576 -25.11 12.30 -0.63
N LEU A 577 -26.04 12.28 -1.58
CA LEU A 577 -26.75 13.47 -2.03
C LEU A 577 -28.16 13.52 -1.40
N TYR A 578 -28.65 14.73 -1.19
CA TYR A 578 -29.85 15.05 -0.43
C TYR A 578 -30.71 16.09 -1.15
N GLY A 579 -31.91 16.36 -0.59
CA GLY A 579 -32.90 17.25 -1.17
C GLY A 579 -33.92 16.54 -2.05
N CYS A 580 -34.96 17.26 -2.49
CA CYS A 580 -36.07 16.71 -3.28
C CYS A 580 -35.67 16.15 -4.66
N HIS A 581 -34.49 16.53 -5.14
CA HIS A 581 -33.92 16.09 -6.42
C HIS A 581 -32.63 15.27 -6.25
N GLU A 582 -32.27 14.91 -5.01
CA GLU A 582 -31.05 14.15 -4.68
C GLU A 582 -29.77 14.72 -5.32
N ASN A 583 -29.63 16.04 -5.31
CA ASN A 583 -28.55 16.75 -6.01
C ASN A 583 -27.70 17.65 -5.10
N LEU A 584 -28.04 17.80 -3.82
CA LEU A 584 -27.31 18.64 -2.88
C LEU A 584 -26.37 17.80 -2.03
N ASN A 585 -25.11 18.21 -1.89
CA ASN A 585 -24.22 17.59 -0.92
C ASN A 585 -24.66 17.92 0.52
N LEU A 586 -24.11 17.22 1.52
CA LEU A 586 -24.52 17.37 2.93
C LEU A 586 -24.46 18.83 3.42
N LEU A 587 -23.42 19.58 3.01
CA LEU A 587 -23.19 20.96 3.44
C LEU A 587 -24.21 21.90 2.77
N GLU A 588 -24.43 21.75 1.46
CA GLU A 588 -25.44 22.50 0.70
C GLU A 588 -26.84 22.25 1.24
N TYR A 589 -27.18 20.99 1.53
CA TYR A 589 -28.48 20.61 2.05
C TYR A 589 -28.74 21.20 3.45
N ALA A 590 -27.73 21.15 4.33
CA ALA A 590 -27.80 21.81 5.63
C ALA A 590 -27.99 23.33 5.48
N TYR A 591 -27.21 23.97 4.60
CA TYR A 591 -27.30 25.41 4.38
C TYR A 591 -28.66 25.85 3.82
N GLU A 592 -29.22 25.09 2.87
CA GLU A 592 -30.55 25.38 2.30
C GLU A 592 -31.67 25.26 3.34
N LEU A 593 -31.71 24.16 4.10
CA LEU A 593 -32.70 24.00 5.17
C LEU A 593 -32.56 25.08 6.23
N TRP A 594 -31.33 25.44 6.61
CA TRP A 594 -31.08 26.52 7.55
C TRP A 594 -31.55 27.88 7.02
N LYS A 595 -31.19 28.23 5.78
CA LYS A 595 -31.56 29.50 5.10
C LYS A 595 -33.07 29.65 4.93
N GLN A 596 -33.80 28.55 4.75
CA GLN A 596 -35.25 28.52 4.61
C GLN A 596 -36.00 28.49 5.97
N GLY A 597 -35.29 28.52 7.10
CA GLY A 597 -35.90 28.40 8.43
C GLY A 597 -36.42 27.00 8.76
N ARG A 598 -36.00 25.98 7.99
CA ARG A 598 -36.41 24.57 8.06
C ARG A 598 -35.33 23.67 8.66
N GLY A 599 -34.40 24.23 9.44
CA GLY A 599 -33.25 23.51 10.00
C GLY A 599 -33.63 22.30 10.86
N ALA A 600 -34.80 22.31 11.50
CA ALA A 600 -35.29 21.18 12.29
C ALA A 600 -35.47 19.88 11.47
N GLU A 601 -35.74 19.98 10.16
CA GLU A 601 -35.86 18.83 9.26
C GLU A 601 -34.52 18.14 8.98
N PHE A 602 -33.40 18.82 9.28
CA PHE A 602 -32.07 18.29 9.08
C PHE A 602 -31.66 17.28 10.16
N PHE A 603 -32.24 17.39 11.36
CA PHE A 603 -31.76 16.69 12.55
C PHE A 603 -32.19 15.22 12.60
N ASP A 604 -31.35 14.40 13.23
CA ASP A 604 -31.69 13.02 13.52
C ASP A 604 -32.79 12.96 14.58
N ALA A 605 -33.84 12.18 14.34
CA ALA A 605 -35.00 12.06 15.22
C ALA A 605 -34.67 11.45 16.60
N SER A 606 -33.51 10.79 16.74
CA SER A 606 -33.03 10.24 18.02
C SER A 606 -32.39 11.30 18.94
N LEU A 607 -32.14 12.51 18.46
CA LEU A 607 -31.55 13.59 19.26
C LEU A 607 -32.65 14.35 20.02
N ASP A 608 -32.55 14.35 21.34
CA ASP A 608 -33.50 15.04 22.22
C ASP A 608 -33.12 16.51 22.43
N ASP A 609 -33.93 17.43 21.88
CA ASP A 609 -33.81 18.88 22.09
C ASP A 609 -34.91 19.44 23.03
N SER A 610 -35.67 18.56 23.70
CA SER A 610 -36.82 18.93 24.53
C SER A 610 -36.46 19.82 25.74
N SER A 611 -35.20 19.76 26.19
CA SER A 611 -34.70 20.55 27.31
C SER A 611 -34.23 21.97 26.92
N SER A 612 -34.00 22.26 25.64
CA SER A 612 -33.61 23.60 25.15
C SER A 612 -33.58 23.66 23.60
N SER A 613 -34.69 24.06 22.98
CA SER A 613 -34.95 24.05 21.52
C SER A 613 -33.97 24.80 20.60
N CYS A 614 -32.95 25.45 21.15
CA CYS A 614 -31.99 26.26 20.41
C CYS A 614 -30.63 25.58 20.26
N LYS A 615 -30.35 24.47 20.97
CA LYS A 615 -29.01 23.87 20.99
C LYS A 615 -28.66 23.21 19.67
N LEU A 616 -29.55 22.42 19.08
CA LEU A 616 -29.29 21.77 17.79
C LEU A 616 -29.18 22.79 16.65
N ILE A 617 -30.02 23.82 16.66
CA ILE A 617 -29.93 24.94 15.70
C ILE A 617 -28.62 25.72 15.88
N THR A 618 -28.17 25.94 17.12
CA THR A 618 -26.87 26.57 17.41
C THR A 618 -25.71 25.70 16.90
N CYS A 619 -25.76 24.38 17.12
CA CYS A 619 -24.78 23.45 16.59
C CYS A 619 -24.76 23.46 15.05
N MET A 620 -25.93 23.53 14.42
CA MET A 620 -26.05 23.63 12.96
C MET A 620 -25.43 24.92 12.43
N GLN A 621 -25.74 26.07 13.04
CA GLN A 621 -25.14 27.36 12.68
C GLN A 621 -23.63 27.35 12.87
N LEU A 622 -23.14 26.83 13.99
CA LEU A 622 -21.71 26.70 14.26
C LEU A 622 -21.01 25.82 13.24
N ALA A 623 -21.62 24.69 12.88
CA ALA A 623 -21.10 23.78 11.87
C ALA A 623 -21.03 24.46 10.49
N LEU A 624 -22.08 25.20 10.11
CA LEU A 624 -22.10 25.99 8.87
C LEU A 624 -21.03 27.09 8.84
N LEU A 625 -20.73 27.73 9.97
CA LEU A 625 -19.61 28.68 10.07
C LEU A 625 -18.25 28.01 9.85
N CYS A 626 -18.10 26.78 10.32
CA CYS A 626 -16.86 26.01 10.18
C CYS A 626 -16.60 25.53 8.75
N VAL A 627 -17.63 25.29 7.94
CA VAL A 627 -17.49 24.73 6.57
C VAL A 627 -17.49 25.76 5.44
N GLN A 628 -17.26 27.04 5.76
CA GLN A 628 -17.24 28.12 4.75
C GLN A 628 -16.06 27.98 3.76
N GLU A 629 -16.26 28.42 2.52
CA GLU A 629 -15.27 28.34 1.43
C GLU A 629 -13.95 29.07 1.80
N ASN A 630 -14.04 30.28 2.37
CA ASN A 630 -12.86 31.04 2.77
C ASN A 630 -12.42 30.68 4.20
N PRO A 631 -11.17 30.22 4.41
CA PRO A 631 -10.67 29.87 5.74
C PRO A 631 -10.68 31.04 6.74
N ALA A 632 -10.59 32.29 6.26
CA ALA A 632 -10.66 33.48 7.11
C ALA A 632 -12.05 33.72 7.71
N ASP A 633 -13.11 33.21 7.07
CA ASP A 633 -14.48 33.36 7.56
C ASP A 633 -14.85 32.29 8.60
N ARG A 634 -14.03 31.24 8.75
CA ARG A 634 -14.23 30.17 9.73
C ARG A 634 -13.79 30.63 11.12
N PRO A 635 -14.43 30.20 12.22
CA PRO A 635 -13.97 30.49 13.58
C PRO A 635 -12.64 29.78 13.90
N SER A 636 -12.03 30.10 15.03
CA SER A 636 -10.97 29.32 15.67
C SER A 636 -11.57 28.24 16.57
N MET A 637 -10.81 27.18 16.87
CA MET A 637 -11.30 26.12 17.79
C MET A 637 -11.58 26.65 19.21
N VAL A 638 -10.94 27.75 19.62
CA VAL A 638 -11.24 28.43 20.89
C VAL A 638 -12.61 29.10 20.86
N GLU A 639 -12.96 29.75 19.75
CA GLU A 639 -14.29 30.34 19.54
C GLU A 639 -15.36 29.26 19.43
N VAL A 640 -15.10 28.17 18.70
CA VAL A 640 -15.97 26.99 18.62
C VAL A 640 -16.26 26.43 20.02
N PHE A 641 -15.22 26.23 20.83
CA PHE A 641 -15.36 25.76 22.21
C PHE A 641 -16.18 26.73 23.09
N THR A 642 -15.96 28.04 22.92
CA THR A 642 -16.66 29.08 23.69
C THR A 642 -18.15 29.12 23.36
N ILE A 643 -18.51 28.97 22.08
CA ILE A 643 -19.90 28.89 21.61
C ILE A 643 -20.57 27.64 22.16
N LEU A 644 -19.92 26.47 22.08
CA LEU A 644 -20.45 25.20 22.61
C LEU A 644 -20.62 25.20 24.14
N LYS A 645 -19.78 25.94 24.87
CA LYS A 645 -19.85 26.06 26.34
C LYS A 645 -20.94 27.03 26.82
N ASN A 646 -21.74 27.62 25.94
CA ASN A 646 -22.84 28.53 26.29
C ASN A 646 -22.41 29.71 27.19
N LYS A 647 -21.18 30.21 27.03
CA LYS A 647 -20.62 31.26 27.91
C LYS A 647 -20.78 32.69 27.43
N SER A 648 -21.47 32.94 26.32
CA SER A 648 -21.69 34.31 25.89
C SER A 648 -22.85 34.44 24.91
N SER A 649 -23.65 35.49 25.11
CA SER A 649 -24.57 36.09 24.14
C SER A 649 -23.82 36.74 22.98
N VAL A 650 -22.86 36.01 22.39
CA VAL A 650 -22.16 36.45 21.18
C VAL A 650 -23.15 36.29 20.03
N ALA A 651 -23.47 37.40 19.36
CA ALA A 651 -24.23 37.35 18.12
C ALA A 651 -23.51 36.42 17.14
N ILE A 652 -24.06 35.22 16.92
CA ILE A 652 -23.50 34.25 15.99
C ILE A 652 -23.58 34.88 14.59
N SER A 653 -22.42 35.00 13.94
CA SER A 653 -22.35 35.50 12.58
C SER A 653 -23.20 34.64 11.65
N VAL A 654 -23.87 35.27 10.69
CA VAL A 654 -24.67 34.58 9.67
C VAL A 654 -23.72 33.77 8.78
N PRO A 655 -23.82 32.42 8.72
CA PRO A 655 -23.03 31.61 7.81
C PRO A 655 -23.20 32.06 6.36
N LYS A 656 -22.09 32.17 5.63
CA LYS A 656 -22.10 32.30 4.17
C LYS A 656 -22.27 30.92 3.53
N GLN A 657 -22.40 30.92 2.20
CA GLN A 657 -22.49 29.69 1.43
C GLN A 657 -21.31 28.74 1.74
N PRO A 658 -21.58 27.45 2.01
CA PRO A 658 -20.55 26.49 2.35
C PRO A 658 -19.62 26.20 1.17
N ALA A 659 -18.45 25.64 1.48
CA ALA A 659 -17.50 25.22 0.47
C ALA A 659 -18.08 24.17 -0.49
N TYR A 660 -17.54 24.10 -1.70
CA TYR A 660 -17.93 23.12 -2.74
C TYR A 660 -19.38 23.22 -3.24
N SER A 661 -20.05 24.35 -2.99
CA SER A 661 -21.39 24.60 -3.52
C SER A 661 -21.38 24.73 -5.05
N THR A 662 -22.32 24.06 -5.71
CA THR A 662 -22.50 24.00 -7.17
C THR A 662 -23.26 25.21 -7.72
N THR A 663 -24.10 25.83 -6.90
CA THR A 663 -24.77 27.11 -7.18
C THR A 663 -23.95 28.24 -6.58
N ARG A 664 -23.77 29.36 -7.30
CA ARG A 664 -23.20 30.60 -6.72
C ARG A 664 -24.35 31.51 -6.30
N ASP A 665 -24.40 31.93 -5.04
CA ASP A 665 -25.29 33.03 -4.63
C ASP A 665 -24.83 34.31 -5.37
N GLU A 666 -25.51 34.70 -6.45
CA GLU A 666 -25.35 36.03 -7.03
C GLU A 666 -25.91 37.05 -6.03
N ARG A 667 -25.04 37.62 -5.19
CA ARG A 667 -25.35 38.90 -4.54
C ARG A 667 -24.31 39.93 -4.91
N LYS A 668 -24.76 40.85 -5.78
CA LYS A 668 -24.33 42.24 -5.81
C LYS A 668 -24.30 42.79 -4.38
N ASP A 669 -23.23 43.49 -4.07
CA ASP A 669 -23.15 44.46 -2.99
C ASP A 669 -24.45 45.29 -2.92
N ILE A 670 -25.16 45.18 -1.80
CA ILE A 670 -25.99 46.27 -1.30
C ILE A 670 -25.72 46.37 0.19
N GLY A 671 -24.70 47.17 0.53
CA GLY A 671 -24.64 47.78 1.84
C GLY A 671 -25.82 48.71 2.03
N ARG A 672 -26.67 48.42 3.01
CA ARG A 672 -27.25 49.44 3.90
C ARG A 672 -27.89 48.78 5.12
N LYS A 673 -27.42 49.22 6.29
CA LYS A 673 -28.02 49.04 7.62
C LYS A 673 -29.55 49.09 7.53
N ILE A 674 -30.23 48.08 8.08
CA ILE A 674 -31.55 48.27 8.69
C ILE A 674 -31.46 47.70 10.10
N VAL A 675 -31.38 48.63 11.05
CA VAL A 675 -31.67 48.41 12.46
C VAL A 675 -33.16 48.12 12.55
N PHE A 676 -33.56 46.96 13.06
CA PHE A 676 -34.92 46.77 13.56
C PHE A 676 -34.88 46.97 15.08
N SER A 677 -35.47 48.07 15.53
CA SER A 677 -35.73 48.33 16.94
C SER A 677 -36.76 47.35 17.47
N VAL A 678 -36.48 46.73 18.60
CA VAL A 678 -37.46 46.02 19.42
C VAL A 678 -38.42 47.06 19.99
N ASN A 679 -39.69 47.01 19.60
CA ASN A 679 -40.74 47.74 20.32
C ASN A 679 -41.17 46.88 21.51
N ASP A 680 -40.81 47.33 22.71
CA ASP A 680 -41.44 46.92 23.96
C ASP A 680 -42.91 47.35 23.93
N ALA A 681 -43.82 46.38 23.91
CA ALA A 681 -45.24 46.60 24.19
C ALA A 681 -45.65 45.67 25.34
N SER A 682 -45.73 46.27 26.52
CA SER A 682 -46.20 45.70 27.78
C SER A 682 -47.68 45.29 27.73
N ILE A 683 -47.95 44.04 28.11
CA ILE A 683 -49.29 43.50 28.37
C ILE A 683 -49.89 44.23 29.57
N THR A 684 -51.08 44.81 29.40
CA THR A 684 -51.93 45.24 30.52
C THR A 684 -53.20 44.41 30.50
N GLN A 685 -53.43 43.67 31.58
CA GLN A 685 -54.65 42.89 31.84
C GLN A 685 -55.72 43.81 32.43
N VAL A 686 -56.97 43.70 31.97
CA VAL A 686 -58.16 44.17 32.70
C VAL A 686 -59.30 43.18 32.46
N GLU A 687 -59.72 42.46 33.51
CA GLU A 687 -60.99 41.73 33.58
C GLU A 687 -62.16 42.68 33.98
N PRO A 688 -63.38 42.17 34.22
CA PRO A 688 -64.57 42.34 33.38
C PRO A 688 -65.51 43.45 33.88
N ARG A 689 -66.52 43.78 33.07
CA ARG A 689 -67.85 44.19 33.54
C ARG A 689 -68.91 43.45 32.76
#